data_AF-A0A2U1NSV0-F1
#
_entry.id   AF-A0A2U1NSV0-F1
#
_cell.length_a   1.000
_cell.length_b   1.000
_cell.length_c   1.000
_cell.angle_alpha   90.00
_cell.angle_beta   90.00
_cell.angle_gamma   90.00
#
_symmetry.space_group_name_H-M   'P 1'
#
loop_
_entity.id
_entity.type
_entity.pdbx_description
1 polymer ?
#
loop_
_entity_poly.entity_id
_entity_poly.type
_entity_poly.pdbx_seq_one_letter_code
_entity_poly.pdbx_strand_id
1 'polypeptide(L)'
;MDTLRVLKCYSNNPFLETQSTKQRTTSSYRIVGFLKPRLRLSNHRGRYHLGFQKHLSSPIVCAVSTQTREEEMKSKSGRGTVHLSLRLDHQVKFGEHVAVLGSTKEFGSWKKKKQLNWTETGWVCDMECKAGETIEFKFVVEQMDKSLVWEGGDNRVLKLPQSGSFEFICHWNMTNEPVNLLPVDGNEYEVEVESVGEFQDDNGSSNLESATNTFVQGWQGKEASFMKSNEHGGRERQRHWDTSGLEGVSLKLVEGDKSAKNWWKKLEVIRDLVVGTKDGAERLDALVLAAVYLKWINTGSIPCYEDGGHHRPNHHAEISRQIFRELERIYSRKDTSPQELLVIRKIHPCLPSFKAEFTASVPLTRIRDIAHRNDIPHDLKQEIKHTIQNKLHRCAGPEDLIATAAMLERITKTPGQYNDAFVEQFKIFHHELKDFFNAASLTEQLDSLKDSFDEKSKARLSSFLECKKALDNFQGTPDVRGNGIDILINTIQSLNDLREIVTKGLESGIRNDAPDSAIAMRQKWRLAEIGLEDYAFVLMSRYLNALDAAGGAQWLAENVNPKNVNSWNDPIGALVIGIRQLGLSGWKLEECKAIENELVAWKEKGLSEKEGSEDGKTIWALRIKATLDRSKRLIDEYSGALLQIFPPKVEMLGKALGIPENSVRTFTEAEIRAGIIFQVSKLCTMLLKAVRTTLGSQGFDVLVPGLAHGTLIQVERIVPGILPSSVDGPVILMVSKADGDEEVTAAGNNIVGVILLQELPHLSHLGVRARQEKVTFVTCEDDDKIENIKKLEGKYVSLDASPSGVNVSPSSVKDGVRDSPVEISSNGTPTESVNKSIYSSQGVSTGDIIPLADADVQTSGAKAASCGTLASLAAVSAKVKNDQGVPASFNVPNGAVIPFGTMELAIKENQSTESFESLLEQLETAKMDGGELDRLCNDLQNLITSVQLPNKIIESLGKLFENNARLIVRSSANVEDLAGMSAAGLYDSIPNVTLSNPDNFGNAVCQVWASLYTRRAVLSRRFAGVPQKAASMAVLVQEMLSPDLSFVLHTVSPTDNDHNLVEAEIAPGLGETLASGTRGTPWRLSSGKFDGVG
;
A
#
# COMPACT_ATOMS: atom_id res chain seq x y z
N MET A 1 -39.60 8.59 -13.99
CA MET A 1 -40.23 7.44 -13.27
C MET A 1 -40.21 6.24 -14.21
N ASP A 2 -40.02 5.05 -13.63
CA ASP A 2 -39.70 3.75 -14.25
C ASP A 2 -38.25 3.54 -14.68
N THR A 3 -37.36 3.40 -13.68
CA THR A 3 -36.19 2.47 -13.67
C THR A 3 -35.43 2.59 -12.34
N LEU A 4 -36.06 2.28 -11.20
CA LEU A 4 -35.39 2.10 -9.91
C LEU A 4 -36.08 0.97 -9.14
N ARG A 5 -35.86 -0.27 -9.59
CA ARG A 5 -36.19 -1.48 -8.84
C ARG A 5 -35.26 -2.62 -9.24
N VAL A 6 -34.03 -2.65 -8.71
CA VAL A 6 -33.35 -3.89 -8.28
C VAL A 6 -32.30 -3.49 -7.26
N LEU A 7 -32.54 -3.82 -5.98
CA LEU A 7 -31.56 -4.16 -4.92
C LEU A 7 -32.28 -4.05 -3.57
N LYS A 8 -33.03 -5.10 -3.22
CA LYS A 8 -33.46 -5.37 -1.85
C LYS A 8 -32.67 -6.58 -1.37
N CYS A 9 -31.59 -6.35 -0.63
CA CYS A 9 -31.02 -7.38 0.23
C CYS A 9 -31.78 -7.35 1.56
N TYR A 10 -32.49 -8.44 1.87
CA TYR A 10 -33.18 -8.62 3.14
C TYR A 10 -32.15 -8.95 4.22
N SER A 11 -32.04 -8.07 5.23
CA SER A 11 -31.61 -8.45 6.57
C SER A 11 -32.83 -8.54 7.49
N ASN A 12 -32.70 -9.37 8.52
CA ASN A 12 -33.60 -9.64 9.64
C ASN A 12 -34.66 -10.73 9.45
N ASN A 13 -34.46 -11.81 10.21
CA ASN A 13 -35.55 -12.43 10.95
C ASN A 13 -35.06 -12.85 12.34
N PRO A 14 -35.78 -12.50 13.42
CA PRO A 14 -35.50 -13.01 14.76
C PRO A 14 -36.19 -14.36 15.00
N PHE A 15 -35.75 -15.03 16.06
CA PHE A 15 -36.31 -16.24 16.66
C PHE A 15 -37.85 -16.26 16.77
N LEU A 16 -38.47 -17.40 16.44
CA LEU A 16 -39.56 -18.01 17.20
C LEU A 16 -39.81 -19.46 16.74
N GLU A 17 -39.98 -20.34 17.73
CA GLU A 17 -40.29 -21.77 17.64
C GLU A 17 -41.61 -22.05 16.89
N THR A 18 -41.72 -23.18 16.20
CA THR A 18 -42.83 -24.14 16.37
C THR A 18 -42.66 -25.42 15.53
N GLN A 19 -43.25 -26.48 16.06
CA GLN A 19 -43.12 -27.87 15.69
C GLN A 19 -43.89 -28.29 14.41
N SER A 20 -43.43 -29.40 13.84
CA SER A 20 -44.21 -30.56 13.37
C SER A 20 -44.36 -30.83 11.85
N THR A 21 -43.91 -32.05 11.52
CA THR A 21 -44.55 -33.09 10.69
C THR A 21 -44.69 -33.00 9.16
N LYS A 22 -43.89 -33.88 8.52
CA LYS A 22 -44.27 -35.02 7.64
C LYS A 22 -44.79 -34.80 6.20
N GLN A 23 -44.20 -35.66 5.34
CA GLN A 23 -44.72 -36.38 4.14
C GLN A 23 -44.53 -35.71 2.76
N ARG A 24 -43.67 -36.32 1.92
CA ARG A 24 -43.96 -37.19 0.72
C ARG A 24 -44.45 -36.35 -0.48
N THR A 25 -43.96 -36.43 -1.72
CA THR A 25 -43.60 -37.60 -2.57
C THR A 25 -43.04 -37.13 -3.94
N THR A 26 -41.99 -37.82 -4.43
CA THR A 26 -41.70 -38.33 -5.80
C THR A 26 -41.94 -37.55 -7.12
N SER A 27 -40.86 -37.53 -7.95
CA SER A 27 -40.77 -37.90 -9.40
C SER A 27 -41.54 -37.05 -10.44
N SER A 28 -41.10 -36.68 -11.64
CA SER A 28 -40.07 -37.13 -12.60
C SER A 28 -40.07 -36.13 -13.78
N TYR A 29 -38.95 -35.93 -14.48
CA TYR A 29 -38.92 -35.33 -15.82
C TYR A 29 -38.33 -36.30 -16.85
N ARG A 30 -38.99 -36.39 -18.02
CA ARG A 30 -38.62 -37.17 -19.20
C ARG A 30 -38.39 -36.24 -20.40
N ILE A 31 -37.58 -36.74 -21.32
CA ILE A 31 -36.89 -36.15 -22.48
C ILE A 31 -37.78 -36.07 -23.75
N VAL A 32 -37.24 -35.38 -24.78
CA VAL A 32 -37.41 -35.47 -26.27
C VAL A 32 -38.12 -34.22 -26.83
N GLY A 33 -37.71 -33.51 -27.89
CA GLY A 33 -36.63 -33.64 -28.89
C GLY A 33 -37.09 -33.09 -30.26
N PHE A 34 -36.15 -32.53 -31.04
CA PHE A 34 -36.12 -32.38 -32.53
C PHE A 34 -36.93 -31.29 -33.28
N LEU A 35 -36.24 -30.42 -34.06
CA LEU A 35 -36.09 -30.51 -35.55
C LEU A 35 -35.38 -29.27 -36.17
N LYS A 36 -34.49 -29.53 -37.15
CA LYS A 36 -33.91 -28.58 -38.13
C LYS A 36 -34.86 -28.37 -39.34
N PRO A 37 -34.57 -27.42 -40.27
CA PRO A 37 -33.93 -27.83 -41.53
C PRO A 37 -32.87 -26.86 -42.12
N ARG A 38 -32.16 -27.39 -43.13
CA ARG A 38 -31.07 -26.87 -44.00
C ARG A 38 -31.64 -26.41 -45.36
N LEU A 39 -31.02 -25.44 -46.08
CA LEU A 39 -30.33 -25.51 -47.42
C LEU A 39 -31.00 -24.50 -48.42
N ARG A 40 -30.36 -23.61 -49.22
CA ARG A 40 -29.49 -23.75 -50.43
C ARG A 40 -29.12 -22.31 -50.93
N LEU A 41 -27.85 -21.97 -51.25
CA LEU A 41 -27.19 -21.88 -52.59
C LEU A 41 -27.70 -20.81 -53.59
N SER A 42 -26.88 -19.79 -53.95
CA SER A 42 -26.25 -19.64 -55.29
C SER A 42 -25.53 -18.27 -55.54
N ASN A 43 -24.41 -18.38 -56.28
CA ASN A 43 -23.46 -17.40 -56.83
C ASN A 43 -23.98 -16.09 -57.48
N HIS A 44 -23.14 -15.04 -57.43
CA HIS A 44 -22.84 -14.23 -58.61
C HIS A 44 -21.38 -13.70 -58.64
N ARG A 45 -20.77 -13.81 -59.83
CA ARG A 45 -19.46 -13.28 -60.24
C ARG A 45 -19.58 -11.80 -60.62
N GLY A 46 -18.51 -11.03 -60.41
CA GLY A 46 -18.23 -9.77 -61.11
C GLY A 46 -16.74 -9.44 -61.07
N ARG A 47 -16.04 -9.63 -62.21
CA ARG A 47 -14.74 -8.99 -62.53
C ARG A 47 -15.01 -7.53 -62.95
N TYR A 48 -14.07 -6.60 -62.76
CA TYR A 48 -13.44 -5.78 -63.82
C TYR A 48 -12.41 -4.75 -63.26
N HIS A 49 -11.23 -4.80 -63.89
CA HIS A 49 -10.19 -3.81 -64.23
C HIS A 49 -9.75 -2.60 -63.39
N LEU A 50 -8.44 -2.61 -63.10
CA LEU A 50 -7.37 -1.62 -63.34
C LEU A 50 -7.74 -0.19 -63.78
N GLY A 51 -7.11 0.77 -63.10
CA GLY A 51 -6.70 2.08 -63.63
C GLY A 51 -5.35 2.49 -63.02
N PHE A 52 -4.28 2.31 -63.80
CA PHE A 52 -2.92 2.82 -63.54
C PHE A 52 -2.83 4.29 -63.96
N GLN A 53 -2.08 5.12 -63.23
CA GLN A 53 -1.26 6.16 -63.86
C GLN A 53 0.06 6.36 -63.10
N LYS A 54 1.14 5.93 -63.77
CA LYS A 54 2.53 6.34 -63.56
C LYS A 54 2.75 7.70 -64.22
N HIS A 55 3.70 8.49 -63.72
CA HIS A 55 4.95 8.85 -64.44
C HIS A 55 5.73 9.92 -63.65
N LEU A 56 6.97 9.59 -63.24
CA LEU A 56 8.24 10.11 -63.77
C LEU A 56 8.51 11.58 -63.45
N SER A 57 9.57 11.84 -62.67
CA SER A 57 10.85 12.38 -63.20
C SER A 57 11.80 12.80 -62.05
N SER A 58 12.92 12.10 -61.94
CA SER A 58 14.21 12.63 -61.45
C SER A 58 14.84 13.50 -62.59
N PRO A 59 16.10 14.01 -62.54
CA PRO A 59 17.13 14.07 -61.48
C PRO A 59 17.94 15.42 -61.52
N ILE A 60 19.17 15.42 -60.94
CA ILE A 60 20.39 16.23 -61.27
C ILE A 60 20.66 17.44 -60.36
N VAL A 61 21.85 17.72 -59.79
CA VAL A 61 23.21 17.13 -59.58
C VAL A 61 23.94 18.18 -58.69
N CYS A 62 24.55 17.83 -57.54
CA CYS A 62 25.94 17.39 -57.34
C CYS A 62 27.03 18.37 -57.86
N ALA A 63 27.95 18.78 -56.98
CA ALA A 63 29.40 18.90 -57.27
C ALA A 63 30.17 19.42 -56.03
N VAL A 64 31.41 19.08 -55.72
CA VAL A 64 32.39 18.02 -56.05
C VAL A 64 33.68 18.45 -55.31
N SER A 65 34.45 17.50 -54.75
CA SER A 65 35.90 17.47 -54.97
C SER A 65 36.47 16.08 -54.67
N THR A 66 36.89 15.42 -55.74
CA THR A 66 37.61 14.14 -55.81
C THR A 66 39.10 14.37 -56.11
N GLN A 67 39.97 13.49 -55.59
CA GLN A 67 41.20 12.93 -56.19
C GLN A 67 41.78 11.96 -55.12
N THR A 68 42.30 10.76 -55.37
CA THR A 68 42.65 9.97 -56.56
C THR A 68 42.81 8.51 -56.11
N ARG A 69 42.84 7.59 -57.07
CA ARG A 69 42.80 6.12 -56.94
C ARG A 69 44.21 5.56 -57.20
N GLU A 70 44.70 4.62 -56.39
CA GLU A 70 45.79 3.70 -56.79
C GLU A 70 45.78 2.38 -55.97
N GLU A 71 45.73 1.30 -56.75
CA GLU A 71 46.13 -0.12 -56.66
C GLU A 71 46.44 -0.89 -55.34
N GLU A 72 45.87 -2.12 -55.34
CA GLU A 72 46.34 -3.45 -54.90
C GLU A 72 46.87 -3.77 -53.48
N MET A 73 46.28 -4.84 -52.93
CA MET A 73 46.82 -5.87 -52.03
C MET A 73 47.61 -5.44 -50.78
N LYS A 74 46.93 -5.45 -49.62
CA LYS A 74 47.42 -6.09 -48.37
C LYS A 74 46.31 -6.17 -47.31
N SER A 75 46.10 -7.35 -46.78
CA SER A 75 45.20 -7.69 -45.67
C SER A 75 45.31 -6.75 -44.47
N LYS A 76 44.20 -6.18 -44.01
CA LYS A 76 44.06 -5.63 -42.65
C LYS A 76 42.80 -6.21 -42.01
N SER A 77 43.01 -7.07 -41.02
CA SER A 77 41.99 -7.49 -40.06
C SER A 77 41.44 -6.25 -39.32
N GLY A 78 40.15 -6.00 -39.40
CA GLY A 78 39.48 -5.02 -38.54
C GLY A 78 39.66 -5.43 -37.07
N ARG A 79 40.24 -4.54 -36.26
CA ARG A 79 40.39 -4.71 -34.80
C ARG A 79 39.05 -4.42 -34.13
N GLY A 80 38.52 -5.35 -33.35
CA GLY A 80 37.33 -5.12 -32.52
C GLY A 80 37.61 -4.11 -31.39
N THR A 81 36.63 -3.28 -31.07
CA THR A 81 36.59 -2.43 -29.87
C THR A 81 35.62 -3.04 -28.85
N VAL A 82 35.90 -2.83 -27.57
CA VAL A 82 35.10 -3.30 -26.43
C VAL A 82 34.77 -2.10 -25.55
N HIS A 83 33.49 -1.89 -25.24
CA HIS A 83 33.08 -0.86 -24.30
C HIS A 83 33.07 -1.44 -22.88
N LEU A 84 33.62 -0.71 -21.91
CA LEU A 84 33.76 -1.14 -20.52
C LEU A 84 33.20 -0.08 -19.58
N SER A 85 32.26 -0.48 -18.73
CA SER A 85 31.81 0.28 -17.57
C SER A 85 32.44 -0.30 -16.30
N LEU A 86 33.20 0.53 -15.59
CA LEU A 86 33.88 0.18 -14.36
C LEU A 86 33.10 0.76 -13.19
N ARG A 87 32.74 -0.06 -12.18
CA ARG A 87 32.22 0.41 -10.89
C ARG A 87 33.12 -0.02 -9.74
N LEU A 88 33.47 0.91 -8.86
CA LEU A 88 34.17 0.63 -7.60
C LEU A 88 33.27 0.97 -6.43
N ASP A 89 32.98 -0.02 -5.59
CA ASP A 89 32.31 0.21 -4.32
C ASP A 89 33.33 0.62 -3.25
N HIS A 90 33.43 1.93 -3.00
CA HIS A 90 34.30 2.50 -1.98
C HIS A 90 33.83 3.89 -1.53
N GLN A 91 33.71 4.09 -0.22
CA GLN A 91 33.45 5.42 0.36
C GLN A 91 34.75 6.14 0.70
N VAL A 92 34.83 7.41 0.33
CA VAL A 92 35.94 8.33 0.65
C VAL A 92 35.41 9.54 1.41
N LYS A 93 36.27 10.32 2.05
CA LYS A 93 35.84 11.52 2.79
C LYS A 93 35.42 12.63 1.83
N PHE A 94 34.56 13.53 2.32
CA PHE A 94 34.12 14.71 1.55
C PHE A 94 35.32 15.50 1.05
N GLY A 95 35.43 15.66 -0.28
CA GLY A 95 36.52 16.36 -0.98
C GLY A 95 37.70 15.49 -1.43
N GLU A 96 37.72 14.19 -1.10
CA GLU A 96 38.60 13.20 -1.75
C GLU A 96 37.97 12.70 -3.06
N HIS A 97 38.78 12.26 -4.02
CA HIS A 97 38.30 11.73 -5.31
C HIS A 97 38.98 10.42 -5.65
N VAL A 98 38.27 9.49 -6.28
CA VAL A 98 38.85 8.22 -6.71
C VAL A 98 39.26 8.27 -8.19
N ALA A 99 40.40 7.66 -8.49
CA ALA A 99 40.89 7.48 -9.84
C ALA A 99 41.46 6.07 -10.07
N VAL A 100 41.55 5.65 -11.33
CA VAL A 100 42.15 4.38 -11.74
C VAL A 100 43.38 4.62 -12.62
N LEU A 101 44.39 3.77 -12.48
CA LEU A 101 45.58 3.70 -13.32
C LEU A 101 45.81 2.26 -13.78
N GLY A 102 46.33 2.07 -14.98
CA GLY A 102 46.57 0.73 -15.52
C GLY A 102 47.46 0.71 -16.75
N SER A 103 47.73 -0.49 -17.26
CA SER A 103 48.76 -0.77 -18.27
C SER A 103 48.43 -0.24 -19.66
N THR A 104 47.15 -0.17 -20.03
CA THR A 104 46.70 0.30 -21.35
C THR A 104 46.59 1.81 -21.42
N LYS A 105 46.47 2.36 -22.64
CA LYS A 105 46.42 3.82 -22.86
C LYS A 105 45.16 4.43 -22.27
N GLU A 106 44.07 3.66 -22.27
CA GLU A 106 42.75 4.00 -21.78
C GLU A 106 42.73 4.12 -20.24
N PHE A 107 43.53 3.29 -19.57
CA PHE A 107 43.83 3.38 -18.13
C PHE A 107 45.08 4.23 -17.84
N GLY A 108 45.58 4.96 -18.85
CA GLY A 108 46.63 5.97 -18.72
C GLY A 108 48.07 5.45 -18.57
N SER A 109 48.32 4.19 -18.91
CA SER A 109 49.66 3.55 -18.98
C SER A 109 50.50 3.75 -17.72
N TRP A 110 49.87 3.62 -16.54
CA TRP A 110 50.44 3.86 -15.22
C TRP A 110 51.00 5.27 -14.97
N LYS A 111 50.77 6.21 -15.89
CA LYS A 111 51.31 7.59 -15.84
C LYS A 111 50.24 8.66 -15.69
N LYS A 112 49.07 8.44 -16.29
CA LYS A 112 47.94 9.38 -16.24
C LYS A 112 46.78 8.72 -15.49
N LYS A 113 46.29 9.38 -14.45
CA LYS A 113 45.10 8.91 -13.72
C LYS A 113 43.83 9.22 -14.49
N LYS A 114 42.89 8.28 -14.47
CA LYS A 114 41.53 8.49 -14.98
C LYS A 114 40.59 8.62 -13.79
N GLN A 115 39.99 9.81 -13.62
CA GLN A 115 39.06 10.05 -12.51
C GLN A 115 37.75 9.31 -12.72
N LEU A 116 37.19 8.79 -11.63
CA LEU A 116 35.87 8.17 -11.59
C LEU A 116 34.85 9.22 -11.14
N ASN A 117 33.61 9.06 -11.58
CA ASN A 117 32.48 9.87 -11.15
C ASN A 117 31.76 9.17 -10.00
N TRP A 118 31.32 9.91 -8.98
CA TRP A 118 30.55 9.33 -7.89
C TRP A 118 29.07 9.22 -8.25
N THR A 119 28.46 8.07 -7.97
CA THR A 119 27.02 7.79 -8.05
C THR A 119 26.54 7.13 -6.75
N GLU A 120 25.21 7.01 -6.55
CA GLU A 120 24.64 6.33 -5.37
C GLU A 120 25.06 4.85 -5.24
N THR A 121 25.51 4.24 -6.34
CA THR A 121 25.94 2.84 -6.42
C THR A 121 27.46 2.65 -6.37
N GLY A 122 28.25 3.73 -6.28
CA GLY A 122 29.71 3.70 -6.16
C GLY A 122 30.45 4.69 -7.06
N TRP A 123 31.74 4.49 -7.27
CA TRP A 123 32.55 5.28 -8.21
C TRP A 123 32.53 4.61 -9.58
N VAL A 124 32.15 5.33 -10.64
CA VAL A 124 31.97 4.77 -11.99
C VAL A 124 32.86 5.43 -13.05
N CYS A 125 33.24 4.68 -14.08
CA CYS A 125 33.92 5.20 -15.26
C CYS A 125 33.72 4.32 -16.50
N ASP A 126 33.35 4.93 -17.62
CA ASP A 126 33.24 4.23 -18.90
C ASP A 126 34.50 4.43 -19.78
N MET A 127 34.82 3.42 -20.59
CA MET A 127 35.95 3.44 -21.53
C MET A 127 35.81 2.50 -22.71
N GLU A 128 36.41 2.87 -23.84
CA GLU A 128 36.55 1.99 -25.00
C GLU A 128 37.96 1.42 -25.07
N CYS A 129 38.08 0.11 -24.92
CA CYS A 129 39.33 -0.63 -24.96
C CYS A 129 39.44 -1.49 -26.23
N LYS A 130 40.66 -1.94 -26.56
CA LYS A 130 40.88 -2.85 -27.70
C LYS A 130 40.51 -4.27 -27.32
N ALA A 131 39.81 -4.95 -28.22
CA ALA A 131 39.42 -6.35 -28.05
C ALA A 131 40.63 -7.29 -27.86
N GLY A 132 40.47 -8.27 -26.98
CA GLY A 132 41.46 -9.32 -26.74
C GLY A 132 42.72 -8.92 -25.94
N GLU A 133 42.86 -7.67 -25.51
CA GLU A 133 43.98 -7.23 -24.67
C GLU A 133 43.81 -7.68 -23.20
N THR A 134 44.94 -7.87 -22.51
CA THR A 134 44.98 -8.09 -21.05
C THR A 134 45.43 -6.79 -20.39
N ILE A 135 44.61 -6.29 -19.46
CA ILE A 135 44.78 -5.01 -18.77
C ILE A 135 45.18 -5.30 -17.33
N GLU A 136 46.22 -4.62 -16.85
CA GLU A 136 46.53 -4.56 -15.43
C GLU A 136 46.14 -3.19 -14.89
N PHE A 137 45.49 -3.09 -13.73
CA PHE A 137 45.09 -1.80 -13.18
C PHE A 137 45.02 -1.80 -11.65
N LYS A 138 44.99 -0.58 -11.08
CA LYS A 138 44.74 -0.30 -9.67
C LYS A 138 44.00 1.01 -9.44
N PHE A 139 43.31 1.09 -8.32
CA PHE A 139 42.66 2.31 -7.84
C PHE A 139 43.53 3.14 -6.89
N VAL A 140 43.28 4.45 -6.89
CA VAL A 140 43.90 5.42 -5.99
C VAL A 140 42.86 6.40 -5.48
N VAL A 141 42.97 6.79 -4.21
CA VAL A 141 42.27 7.95 -3.65
C VAL A 141 43.20 9.15 -3.75
N GLU A 142 42.75 10.20 -4.41
CA GLU A 142 43.36 11.52 -4.38
C GLU A 142 42.80 12.32 -3.21
N GLN A 143 43.68 12.68 -2.28
CA GLN A 143 43.34 13.52 -1.14
C GLN A 143 43.33 15.00 -1.54
N MET A 144 42.76 15.87 -0.69
CA MET A 144 42.69 17.32 -0.94
C MET A 144 44.06 17.98 -1.15
N ASP A 145 45.13 17.40 -0.60
CA ASP A 145 46.52 17.87 -0.77
C ASP A 145 47.20 17.35 -2.05
N LYS A 146 46.45 16.64 -2.91
CA LYS A 146 46.91 15.93 -4.12
C LYS A 146 47.82 14.73 -3.85
N SER A 147 47.97 14.29 -2.60
CA SER A 147 48.62 13.01 -2.31
C SER A 147 47.74 11.85 -2.78
N LEU A 148 48.37 10.72 -3.15
CA LEU A 148 47.69 9.55 -3.68
C LEU A 148 47.83 8.39 -2.68
N VAL A 149 46.70 7.85 -2.24
CA VAL A 149 46.63 6.61 -1.47
C VAL A 149 46.24 5.48 -2.40
N TRP A 150 47.14 4.53 -2.60
CA TRP A 150 46.90 3.37 -3.45
C TRP A 150 46.08 2.30 -2.72
N GLU A 151 45.26 1.56 -3.46
CA GLU A 151 44.69 0.33 -2.94
C GLU A 151 45.81 -0.69 -2.61
N GLY A 152 45.61 -1.42 -1.52
CA GLY A 152 46.47 -2.52 -1.08
C GLY A 152 46.27 -3.78 -1.92
N GLY A 153 47.29 -4.64 -2.00
CA GLY A 153 47.28 -5.88 -2.79
C GLY A 153 48.12 -5.79 -4.07
N ASP A 154 48.04 -6.82 -4.93
CA ASP A 154 48.72 -6.87 -6.23
C ASP A 154 47.90 -6.12 -7.31
N ASN A 155 48.44 -5.95 -8.52
CA ASN A 155 47.68 -5.34 -9.63
C ASN A 155 46.54 -6.27 -10.06
N ARG A 156 45.35 -5.71 -10.29
CA ARG A 156 44.21 -6.44 -10.85
C ARG A 156 44.47 -6.75 -12.31
N VAL A 157 44.14 -7.96 -12.77
CA VAL A 157 44.34 -8.40 -14.16
C VAL A 157 43.01 -8.73 -14.80
N LEU A 158 42.69 -8.08 -15.93
CA LEU A 158 41.44 -8.24 -16.67
C LEU A 158 41.72 -8.61 -18.12
N LYS A 159 41.13 -9.70 -18.61
CA LYS A 159 41.26 -10.14 -20.00
C LYS A 159 40.00 -9.81 -20.78
N LEU A 160 40.13 -9.00 -21.84
CA LEU A 160 38.98 -8.53 -22.61
C LEU A 160 38.51 -9.52 -23.69
N PRO A 161 37.19 -9.63 -23.92
CA PRO A 161 36.61 -10.41 -25.00
C PRO A 161 36.87 -9.79 -26.38
N GLN A 162 36.42 -10.47 -27.45
CA GLN A 162 36.70 -10.08 -28.84
C GLN A 162 35.81 -8.92 -29.36
N SER A 163 34.66 -8.67 -28.73
CA SER A 163 33.74 -7.55 -29.02
C SER A 163 32.62 -7.50 -27.97
N GLY A 164 31.98 -6.34 -27.79
CA GLY A 164 30.79 -6.16 -26.94
C GLY A 164 30.92 -5.00 -25.95
N SER A 165 29.86 -4.74 -25.18
CA SER A 165 29.85 -3.81 -24.06
C SER A 165 29.78 -4.60 -22.76
N PHE A 166 30.60 -4.28 -21.77
CA PHE A 166 30.64 -5.04 -20.51
C PHE A 166 30.78 -4.13 -19.29
N GLU A 167 30.12 -4.47 -18.19
CA GLU A 167 30.31 -3.85 -16.89
C GLU A 167 31.08 -4.81 -15.97
N PHE A 168 31.89 -4.26 -15.06
CA PHE A 168 32.44 -5.02 -13.96
C PHE A 168 32.58 -4.18 -12.69
N ILE A 169 32.40 -4.85 -11.55
CA ILE A 169 32.41 -4.23 -10.23
C ILE A 169 33.68 -4.65 -9.48
N CYS A 170 34.30 -3.72 -8.78
CA CYS A 170 35.46 -3.93 -7.92
C CYS A 170 35.19 -3.41 -6.51
N HIS A 171 35.84 -4.01 -5.51
CA HIS A 171 35.81 -3.54 -4.12
C HIS A 171 37.20 -3.10 -3.66
N TRP A 172 37.28 -2.02 -2.89
CA TRP A 172 38.57 -1.49 -2.44
C TRP A 172 39.38 -2.54 -1.64
N ASN A 173 40.68 -2.66 -1.93
CA ASN A 173 41.62 -3.64 -1.34
C ASN A 173 41.31 -5.13 -1.59
N MET A 174 40.33 -5.47 -2.43
CA MET A 174 40.00 -6.86 -2.79
C MET A 174 40.62 -7.26 -4.13
N THR A 175 41.94 -7.05 -4.30
CA THR A 175 42.62 -7.20 -5.61
C THR A 175 42.64 -8.62 -6.19
N ASN A 176 42.36 -9.64 -5.37
CA ASN A 176 42.30 -11.05 -5.77
C ASN A 176 40.88 -11.53 -6.10
N GLU A 177 39.87 -10.65 -6.06
CA GLU A 177 38.52 -11.00 -6.46
C GLU A 177 38.45 -11.28 -7.98
N PRO A 178 37.67 -12.28 -8.43
CA PRO A 178 37.48 -12.50 -9.86
C PRO A 178 36.72 -11.31 -10.47
N VAL A 179 37.35 -10.63 -11.43
CA VAL A 179 36.71 -9.53 -12.17
C VAL A 179 35.81 -10.13 -13.26
N ASN A 180 34.53 -10.28 -12.97
CA ASN A 180 33.53 -10.81 -13.91
C ASN A 180 33.06 -9.70 -14.86
N LEU A 181 33.22 -9.90 -16.17
CA LEU A 181 32.69 -9.02 -17.21
C LEU A 181 31.24 -9.40 -17.54
N LEU A 182 30.29 -8.54 -17.20
CA LEU A 182 28.86 -8.71 -17.46
C LEU A 182 28.47 -7.95 -18.75
N PRO A 183 27.84 -8.56 -19.77
CA PRO A 183 27.41 -7.83 -20.96
C PRO A 183 26.42 -6.70 -20.63
N VAL A 184 26.63 -5.50 -21.17
CA VAL A 184 25.71 -4.36 -21.04
C VAL A 184 24.78 -4.39 -22.24
N ASP A 185 23.62 -5.02 -22.10
CA ASP A 185 22.55 -4.95 -23.10
C ASP A 185 21.95 -3.54 -23.10
N GLY A 186 21.96 -2.90 -24.28
CA GLY A 186 21.38 -1.58 -24.46
C GLY A 186 19.86 -1.63 -24.45
N ASN A 187 19.26 -1.29 -23.31
CA ASN A 187 17.99 -0.57 -23.19
C ASN A 187 17.84 -0.04 -21.75
N GLU A 188 17.30 1.17 -21.64
CA GLU A 188 17.30 2.02 -20.45
C GLU A 188 16.41 1.48 -19.30
N TYR A 189 17.08 1.20 -18.18
CA TYR A 189 16.72 1.36 -16.76
C TYR A 189 15.23 1.39 -16.34
N GLU A 190 14.72 0.23 -15.92
CA GLU A 190 13.81 0.09 -14.77
C GLU A 190 14.60 -0.45 -13.57
N VAL A 191 14.31 0.06 -12.38
CA VAL A 191 14.91 -0.37 -11.12
C VAL A 191 14.33 -1.74 -10.74
N GLU A 192 15.09 -2.82 -10.96
CA GLU A 192 14.71 -4.16 -10.50
C GLU A 192 15.55 -4.64 -9.31
N VAL A 193 14.76 -4.94 -8.28
CA VAL A 193 15.00 -5.75 -7.10
C VAL A 193 15.64 -7.09 -7.49
N GLU A 194 16.67 -7.51 -6.75
CA GLU A 194 17.38 -8.79 -6.90
C GLU A 194 16.43 -9.97 -7.14
N SER A 195 16.43 -10.50 -8.37
CA SER A 195 15.89 -11.82 -8.68
C SER A 195 17.02 -12.84 -8.59
N VAL A 196 16.74 -13.91 -7.84
CA VAL A 196 17.62 -15.08 -7.70
C VAL A 196 17.67 -15.80 -9.05
N GLY A 197 18.88 -16.00 -9.58
CA GLY A 197 19.16 -16.26 -10.99
C GLY A 197 18.60 -17.55 -11.60
N GLU A 198 18.32 -17.47 -12.91
CA GLU A 198 18.17 -18.59 -13.83
C GLU A 198 19.49 -18.80 -14.59
N PHE A 199 19.98 -20.05 -14.58
CA PHE A 199 21.12 -20.52 -15.38
C PHE A 199 20.69 -20.75 -16.84
N GLN A 200 21.52 -20.34 -17.81
CA GLN A 200 21.44 -20.84 -19.19
C GLN A 200 22.33 -22.06 -19.37
N ASP A 201 21.74 -23.11 -19.94
CA ASP A 201 22.33 -24.37 -20.38
C ASP A 201 23.38 -24.16 -21.49
N ASP A 202 24.51 -24.87 -21.37
CA ASP A 202 25.21 -25.37 -22.55
C ASP A 202 25.64 -26.84 -22.35
N ASN A 203 24.93 -27.69 -23.09
CA ASN A 203 25.24 -29.05 -23.54
C ASN A 203 25.76 -30.12 -22.55
N GLY A 204 24.83 -31.02 -22.16
CA GLY A 204 25.03 -32.46 -22.36
C GLY A 204 25.18 -33.34 -21.13
N SER A 205 24.12 -33.55 -20.35
CA SER A 205 23.60 -34.90 -20.00
C SER A 205 22.38 -34.78 -19.06
N SER A 206 21.43 -35.67 -19.26
CA SER A 206 20.13 -35.78 -18.58
C SER A 206 20.19 -35.79 -17.04
N ASN A 207 19.50 -34.85 -16.38
CA ASN A 207 18.51 -35.10 -15.30
C ASN A 207 17.89 -33.77 -14.82
N LEU A 208 16.57 -33.66 -15.00
CA LEU A 208 15.74 -32.50 -14.73
C LEU A 208 15.05 -32.68 -13.37
N GLU A 209 15.53 -32.02 -12.32
CA GLU A 209 14.81 -31.70 -11.07
C GLU A 209 15.67 -30.76 -10.22
N SER A 210 15.52 -29.45 -10.40
CA SER A 210 16.08 -28.44 -9.49
C SER A 210 14.99 -27.41 -9.17
N ALA A 211 14.01 -27.84 -8.38
CA ALA A 211 13.26 -26.92 -7.54
C ALA A 211 14.19 -26.52 -6.37
N THR A 212 14.91 -25.43 -6.51
CA THR A 212 15.76 -24.88 -5.46
C THR A 212 14.89 -24.39 -4.29
N ASN A 213 15.19 -24.85 -3.07
CA ASN A 213 14.37 -24.66 -1.87
C ASN A 213 14.42 -23.21 -1.34
N THR A 214 13.26 -22.58 -1.09
CA THR A 214 13.12 -21.22 -0.53
C THR A 214 13.78 -21.05 0.84
N PHE A 215 13.81 -22.11 1.66
CA PHE A 215 14.45 -22.10 2.99
C PHE A 215 15.98 -21.94 2.91
N VAL A 216 16.60 -22.54 1.88
CA VAL A 216 18.07 -22.49 1.70
C VAL A 216 18.49 -21.17 1.02
N GLN A 217 17.68 -20.67 0.09
CA GLN A 217 17.94 -19.39 -0.60
C GLN A 217 17.76 -18.16 0.31
N GLY A 218 16.92 -18.23 1.34
CA GLY A 218 16.69 -17.15 2.31
C GLY A 218 17.66 -17.10 3.49
N TRP A 219 18.73 -17.91 3.48
CA TRP A 219 19.69 -17.99 4.59
C TRP A 219 20.62 -16.77 4.61
N GLN A 220 20.53 -15.98 5.66
CA GLN A 220 21.38 -14.80 5.96
C GLN A 220 22.40 -15.09 7.07
N GLY A 221 22.38 -16.30 7.64
CA GLY A 221 23.36 -16.77 8.60
C GLY A 221 24.70 -17.09 7.95
N LYS A 222 25.67 -17.52 8.78
CA LYS A 222 27.00 -17.91 8.27
C LYS A 222 26.91 -19.15 7.38
N GLU A 223 27.82 -19.26 6.41
CA GLU A 223 27.97 -20.46 5.58
C GLU A 223 28.28 -21.71 6.42
N ALA A 224 27.91 -22.89 5.89
CA ALA A 224 28.14 -24.16 6.54
C ALA A 224 29.66 -24.41 6.75
N SER A 225 30.09 -24.43 8.01
CA SER A 225 31.46 -24.75 8.39
C SER A 225 31.56 -26.22 8.82
N PHE A 226 32.27 -27.04 8.03
CA PHE A 226 32.50 -28.45 8.34
C PHE A 226 33.64 -28.60 9.34
N MET A 227 33.35 -29.16 10.50
CA MET A 227 34.31 -29.27 11.60
C MET A 227 34.84 -30.70 11.74
N LYS A 228 36.16 -30.84 11.91
CA LYS A 228 36.83 -32.13 12.20
C LYS A 228 37.01 -32.37 13.70
N SER A 229 36.80 -31.36 14.54
CA SER A 229 36.87 -31.44 16.01
C SER A 229 35.92 -30.45 16.69
N ASN A 230 35.72 -30.56 18.00
CA ASN A 230 34.69 -29.85 18.77
C ASN A 230 35.08 -28.37 19.03
N GLU A 231 35.17 -27.54 17.98
CA GLU A 231 35.62 -26.14 18.02
C GLU A 231 34.50 -25.12 18.36
N HIS A 232 33.50 -25.50 19.15
CA HIS A 232 32.36 -24.64 19.48
C HIS A 232 32.64 -23.58 20.56
N GLY A 233 33.81 -23.62 21.22
CA GLY A 233 34.07 -22.94 22.49
C GLY A 233 34.34 -21.42 22.48
N GLY A 234 34.35 -20.74 21.33
CA GLY A 234 34.76 -19.33 21.24
C GLY A 234 33.70 -18.32 20.81
N ARG A 235 32.51 -18.78 20.36
CA ARG A 235 31.69 -18.02 19.40
C ARG A 235 30.48 -17.27 20.00
N GLU A 236 30.25 -17.40 21.31
CA GLU A 236 29.08 -16.85 22.02
C GLU A 236 29.27 -15.41 22.54
N ARG A 237 30.53 -14.96 22.72
CA ARG A 237 30.87 -13.71 23.44
C ARG A 237 30.57 -12.39 22.70
N GLN A 238 29.95 -12.44 21.52
CA GLN A 238 29.74 -11.26 20.66
C GLN A 238 28.27 -10.80 20.55
N ARG A 239 27.30 -11.48 21.17
CA ARG A 239 25.90 -11.03 21.11
C ARG A 239 25.63 -9.90 22.11
N HIS A 240 24.86 -8.92 21.65
CA HIS A 240 24.43 -7.77 22.44
C HIS A 240 22.97 -7.96 22.83
N TRP A 241 22.67 -7.74 24.12
CA TRP A 241 21.30 -7.66 24.62
C TRP A 241 21.12 -6.29 25.28
N ASP A 242 20.27 -5.46 24.70
CA ASP A 242 19.85 -4.18 25.29
C ASP A 242 18.42 -4.29 25.79
N THR A 243 18.24 -4.29 27.11
CA THR A 243 16.91 -4.30 27.74
C THR A 243 16.41 -2.90 28.11
N SER A 244 17.17 -1.86 27.77
CA SER A 244 16.84 -0.48 28.13
C SER A 244 15.60 -0.01 27.38
N GLY A 245 14.55 0.37 28.11
CA GLY A 245 13.30 0.88 27.52
C GLY A 245 12.34 -0.20 26.99
N LEU A 246 12.56 -1.48 27.33
CA LEU A 246 11.61 -2.56 27.05
C LEU A 246 10.66 -2.78 28.23
N GLU A 247 9.38 -3.02 27.94
CA GLU A 247 8.34 -3.30 28.93
C GLU A 247 7.44 -4.47 28.51
N GLY A 248 6.83 -5.15 29.47
CA GLY A 248 5.85 -6.21 29.23
C GLY A 248 6.37 -7.37 28.37
N VAL A 249 5.69 -7.63 27.26
CA VAL A 249 5.90 -8.79 26.36
C VAL A 249 7.27 -8.75 25.68
N SER A 250 7.77 -7.55 25.31
CA SER A 250 9.07 -7.41 24.64
C SER A 250 10.25 -7.69 25.56
N LEU A 251 10.18 -7.20 26.81
CA LEU A 251 11.18 -7.50 27.84
C LEU A 251 11.26 -9.00 28.11
N LYS A 252 10.10 -9.66 28.29
CA LYS A 252 10.00 -11.10 28.52
C LYS A 252 10.68 -11.91 27.41
N LEU A 253 10.49 -11.51 26.14
CA LEU A 253 11.11 -12.21 25.01
C LEU A 253 12.63 -12.03 24.98
N VAL A 254 13.15 -10.81 25.21
CA VAL A 254 14.60 -10.53 25.16
C VAL A 254 15.33 -11.17 26.33
N GLU A 255 14.77 -11.13 27.54
CA GLU A 255 15.30 -11.86 28.69
C GLU A 255 15.25 -13.39 28.47
N GLY A 256 14.16 -13.85 27.83
CA GLY A 256 14.02 -15.22 27.36
C GLY A 256 15.16 -15.63 26.42
N ASP A 257 15.40 -14.87 25.34
CA ASP A 257 16.49 -15.14 24.37
C ASP A 257 17.87 -15.17 25.03
N LYS A 258 18.14 -14.26 25.98
CA LYS A 258 19.39 -14.21 26.74
C LYS A 258 19.67 -15.52 27.49
N SER A 259 18.62 -16.19 27.98
CA SER A 259 18.72 -17.50 28.63
C SER A 259 18.64 -18.68 27.65
N ALA A 260 18.08 -18.46 26.46
CA ALA A 260 17.81 -19.46 25.43
C ALA A 260 18.94 -19.56 24.40
N LYS A 261 19.97 -20.34 24.72
CA LYS A 261 21.14 -20.56 23.86
C LYS A 261 20.84 -21.42 22.62
N ASN A 262 19.94 -22.39 22.76
CA ASN A 262 19.66 -23.45 21.80
C ASN A 262 18.23 -23.32 21.22
N TRP A 263 17.95 -23.95 20.08
CA TRP A 263 16.71 -23.71 19.34
C TRP A 263 15.45 -24.08 20.15
N TRP A 264 15.43 -25.23 20.84
CA TRP A 264 14.24 -25.60 21.63
C TRP A 264 13.94 -24.62 22.75
N LYS A 265 14.93 -24.07 23.46
CA LYS A 265 14.68 -23.03 24.47
C LYS A 265 14.11 -21.77 23.82
N LYS A 266 14.57 -21.42 22.62
CA LYS A 266 14.00 -20.30 21.86
C LYS A 266 12.54 -20.57 21.48
N LEU A 267 12.20 -21.81 21.11
CA LEU A 267 10.81 -22.22 20.91
C LEU A 267 9.99 -22.19 22.21
N GLU A 268 10.56 -22.54 23.37
CA GLU A 268 9.88 -22.41 24.66
C GLU A 268 9.56 -20.96 25.02
N VAL A 269 10.47 -20.03 24.74
CA VAL A 269 10.20 -18.59 24.91
C VAL A 269 8.98 -18.18 24.08
N ILE A 270 8.89 -18.65 22.83
CA ILE A 270 7.71 -18.39 21.98
C ILE A 270 6.45 -19.04 22.53
N ARG A 271 6.52 -20.30 22.96
CA ARG A 271 5.39 -20.98 23.61
C ARG A 271 4.88 -20.17 24.78
N ASP A 272 5.76 -19.75 25.68
CA ASP A 272 5.37 -19.02 26.89
C ASP A 272 4.83 -17.61 26.60
N LEU A 273 5.17 -17.05 25.43
CA LEU A 273 4.64 -15.78 24.93
C LEU A 273 3.22 -15.96 24.36
N VAL A 274 3.04 -16.93 23.47
CA VAL A 274 1.78 -17.19 22.75
C VAL A 274 0.73 -17.80 23.67
N VAL A 275 1.12 -18.73 24.55
CA VAL A 275 0.20 -19.41 25.48
C VAL A 275 -0.08 -18.55 26.73
N GLY A 276 0.88 -17.74 27.15
CA GLY A 276 0.80 -16.96 28.39
C GLY A 276 -0.10 -15.72 28.30
N THR A 277 -0.32 -15.18 27.10
CA THR A 277 -0.96 -13.87 26.89
C THR A 277 -2.44 -14.03 26.53
N LYS A 278 -3.34 -13.48 27.34
CA LYS A 278 -4.81 -13.64 27.19
C LYS A 278 -5.57 -12.37 26.81
N ASP A 279 -4.98 -11.20 27.04
CA ASP A 279 -5.59 -9.90 26.69
C ASP A 279 -5.43 -9.59 25.20
N GLY A 280 -6.42 -8.95 24.58
CA GLY A 280 -6.49 -8.74 23.13
C GLY A 280 -5.37 -7.87 22.56
N ALA A 281 -5.04 -6.76 23.24
CA ALA A 281 -3.97 -5.86 22.80
C ALA A 281 -2.57 -6.48 23.00
N GLU A 282 -2.32 -7.07 24.17
CA GLU A 282 -1.05 -7.76 24.45
C GLU A 282 -0.86 -9.01 23.56
N ARG A 283 -1.95 -9.68 23.15
CA ARG A 283 -1.90 -10.86 22.29
C ARG A 283 -1.39 -10.54 20.89
N LEU A 284 -1.85 -9.45 20.28
CA LEU A 284 -1.32 -9.01 18.98
C LEU A 284 0.18 -8.72 19.07
N ASP A 285 0.62 -8.00 20.10
CA ASP A 285 2.03 -7.72 20.35
C ASP A 285 2.87 -8.99 20.52
N ALA A 286 2.36 -9.96 21.29
CA ALA A 286 2.99 -11.27 21.47
C ALA A 286 3.13 -12.03 20.15
N LEU A 287 2.08 -12.06 19.33
CA LEU A 287 2.12 -12.71 18.02
C LEU A 287 3.11 -12.03 17.07
N VAL A 288 3.14 -10.69 17.03
CA VAL A 288 4.05 -9.93 16.16
C VAL A 288 5.50 -10.20 16.54
N LEU A 289 5.83 -10.09 17.84
CA LEU A 289 7.16 -10.36 18.34
C LEU A 289 7.59 -11.82 18.09
N ALA A 290 6.66 -12.78 18.25
CA ALA A 290 6.93 -14.18 17.95
C ALA A 290 7.23 -14.41 16.46
N ALA A 291 6.46 -13.79 15.56
CA ALA A 291 6.67 -13.90 14.12
C ALA A 291 8.03 -13.33 13.69
N VAL A 292 8.39 -12.13 14.17
CA VAL A 292 9.68 -11.49 13.86
C VAL A 292 10.85 -12.34 14.39
N TYR A 293 10.78 -12.77 15.65
CA TYR A 293 11.84 -13.54 16.28
C TYR A 293 12.05 -14.90 15.61
N LEU A 294 10.96 -15.64 15.30
CA LEU A 294 11.05 -16.91 14.58
C LEU A 294 11.57 -16.74 13.16
N LYS A 295 11.18 -15.66 12.46
CA LYS A 295 11.70 -15.36 11.12
C LYS A 295 13.22 -15.19 11.17
N TRP A 296 13.74 -14.39 12.10
CA TRP A 296 15.18 -14.18 12.24
C TRP A 296 15.96 -15.42 12.68
N ILE A 297 15.35 -16.32 13.44
CA ILE A 297 15.94 -17.64 13.74
C ILE A 297 16.06 -18.46 12.45
N ASN A 298 15.00 -18.52 11.65
CA ASN A 298 14.98 -19.35 10.44
C ASN A 298 15.84 -18.81 9.30
N THR A 299 15.98 -17.49 9.19
CA THR A 299 16.93 -16.88 8.25
C THR A 299 18.37 -16.91 8.77
N GLY A 300 18.62 -17.35 10.01
CA GLY A 300 19.96 -17.43 10.60
C GLY A 300 20.52 -16.09 11.10
N SER A 301 19.72 -15.01 11.06
CA SER A 301 20.07 -13.72 11.69
C SER A 301 20.19 -13.86 13.22
N ILE A 302 19.44 -14.80 13.81
CA ILE A 302 19.59 -15.25 15.20
C ILE A 302 20.15 -16.68 15.22
N PRO A 303 21.44 -16.88 15.56
CA PRO A 303 22.04 -18.22 15.60
C PRO A 303 21.56 -19.06 16.79
N CYS A 304 21.53 -20.37 16.59
CA CYS A 304 21.28 -21.38 17.63
C CYS A 304 22.59 -22.10 18.02
N TYR A 305 22.91 -22.13 19.33
CA TYR A 305 24.14 -22.73 19.86
C TYR A 305 23.87 -24.00 20.69
N GLU A 306 24.86 -24.87 20.80
CA GLU A 306 24.83 -26.03 21.69
C GLU A 306 25.11 -25.64 23.14
N ASP A 307 24.36 -26.18 24.11
CA ASP A 307 24.59 -26.00 25.55
C ASP A 307 25.05 -27.28 26.27
N GLY A 308 25.51 -28.29 25.50
CA GLY A 308 26.07 -29.54 26.02
C GLY A 308 25.03 -30.56 26.53
N GLY A 309 23.75 -30.19 26.58
CA GLY A 309 22.64 -31.11 26.89
C GLY A 309 22.29 -32.05 25.73
N HIS A 310 21.74 -33.22 26.05
CA HIS A 310 21.26 -34.20 25.05
C HIS A 310 19.75 -34.06 24.86
N HIS A 311 19.31 -33.11 24.02
CA HIS A 311 17.90 -32.89 23.70
C HIS A 311 17.60 -33.31 22.26
N ARG A 312 16.91 -34.44 22.13
CA ARG A 312 16.54 -35.00 20.82
C ARG A 312 15.48 -34.11 20.12
N PRO A 313 15.34 -34.23 18.78
CA PRO A 313 14.35 -33.50 17.99
C PRO A 313 12.89 -33.60 18.48
N ASN A 314 12.54 -34.63 19.25
CA ASN A 314 11.19 -34.82 19.81
C ASN A 314 10.76 -33.72 20.77
N HIS A 315 11.69 -33.11 21.50
CA HIS A 315 11.36 -31.97 22.37
C HIS A 315 10.91 -30.75 21.56
N HIS A 316 11.57 -30.49 20.43
CA HIS A 316 11.22 -29.40 19.51
C HIS A 316 9.84 -29.63 18.88
N ALA A 317 9.58 -30.86 18.44
CA ALA A 317 8.28 -31.26 17.92
C ALA A 317 7.15 -31.06 18.94
N GLU A 318 7.37 -31.42 20.22
CA GLU A 318 6.37 -31.25 21.27
C GLU A 318 6.05 -29.78 21.56
N ILE A 319 7.08 -28.92 21.63
CA ILE A 319 6.88 -27.47 21.83
C ILE A 319 6.14 -26.87 20.63
N SER A 320 6.55 -27.23 19.41
CA SER A 320 5.89 -26.80 18.17
C SER A 320 4.42 -27.16 18.14
N ARG A 321 4.08 -28.39 18.57
CA ARG A 321 2.69 -28.85 18.69
C ARG A 321 1.87 -27.97 19.63
N GLN A 322 2.43 -27.56 20.77
CA GLN A 322 1.75 -26.69 21.73
C GLN A 322 1.52 -25.29 21.18
N ILE A 323 2.54 -24.70 20.54
CA ILE A 323 2.41 -23.40 19.85
C ILE A 323 1.33 -23.49 18.78
N PHE A 324 1.38 -24.50 17.92
CA PHE A 324 0.42 -24.69 16.83
C PHE A 324 -1.03 -24.80 17.33
N ARG A 325 -1.27 -25.55 18.42
CA ARG A 325 -2.60 -25.68 19.02
C ARG A 325 -3.17 -24.34 19.47
N GLU A 326 -2.38 -23.51 20.14
CA GLU A 326 -2.85 -22.20 20.58
C GLU A 326 -3.04 -21.23 19.40
N LEU A 327 -2.17 -21.25 18.40
CA LEU A 327 -2.35 -20.44 17.18
C LEU A 327 -3.66 -20.77 16.46
N GLU A 328 -3.96 -22.06 16.25
CA GLU A 328 -5.21 -22.49 15.60
C GLU A 328 -6.45 -22.22 16.46
N ARG A 329 -6.30 -22.23 17.79
CA ARG A 329 -7.35 -21.81 18.71
C ARG A 329 -7.63 -20.31 18.58
N ILE A 330 -6.59 -19.47 18.53
CA ILE A 330 -6.74 -18.03 18.30
C ILE A 330 -7.35 -17.78 16.90
N TYR A 331 -6.89 -18.50 15.88
CA TYR A 331 -7.42 -18.37 14.52
C TYR A 331 -8.94 -18.63 14.45
N SER A 332 -9.45 -19.56 15.25
CA SER A 332 -10.87 -19.97 15.21
C SER A 332 -11.80 -19.12 16.11
N ARG A 333 -11.26 -18.12 16.82
CA ARG A 333 -12.04 -17.26 17.73
C ARG A 333 -12.80 -16.18 16.96
N LYS A 334 -13.97 -15.80 17.47
CA LYS A 334 -14.82 -14.75 16.86
C LYS A 334 -14.30 -13.34 17.13
N ASP A 335 -13.54 -13.14 18.20
CA ASP A 335 -12.95 -11.87 18.63
C ASP A 335 -11.55 -11.62 18.04
N THR A 336 -11.09 -12.47 17.13
CA THR A 336 -9.76 -12.35 16.50
C THR A 336 -9.78 -11.24 15.46
N SER A 337 -8.82 -10.32 15.58
CA SER A 337 -8.70 -9.22 14.62
C SER A 337 -8.10 -9.70 13.30
N PRO A 338 -8.37 -9.01 12.17
CA PRO A 338 -7.73 -9.32 10.89
C PRO A 338 -6.20 -9.28 10.96
N GLN A 339 -5.63 -8.36 11.76
CA GLN A 339 -4.19 -8.23 11.96
C GLN A 339 -3.59 -9.47 12.63
N GLU A 340 -4.28 -10.03 13.63
CA GLU A 340 -3.83 -11.26 14.29
C GLU A 340 -3.78 -12.44 13.31
N LEU A 341 -4.78 -12.57 12.43
CA LEU A 341 -4.80 -13.61 11.40
C LEU A 341 -3.60 -13.50 10.45
N LEU A 342 -3.28 -12.29 9.99
CA LEU A 342 -2.11 -12.06 9.12
C LEU A 342 -0.80 -12.51 9.78
N VAL A 343 -0.63 -12.19 11.06
CA VAL A 343 0.59 -12.51 11.80
C VAL A 343 0.70 -14.01 12.11
N ILE A 344 -0.40 -14.67 12.51
CA ILE A 344 -0.43 -16.12 12.77
C ILE A 344 0.05 -16.92 11.56
N ARG A 345 -0.38 -16.53 10.35
CA ARG A 345 0.04 -17.16 9.09
C ARG A 345 1.54 -17.11 8.87
N LYS A 346 2.23 -16.06 9.35
CA LYS A 346 3.69 -15.93 9.24
C LYS A 346 4.46 -16.77 10.27
N ILE A 347 3.80 -17.19 11.35
CA ILE A 347 4.40 -18.07 12.37
C ILE A 347 4.40 -19.53 11.91
N HIS A 348 3.31 -20.01 11.28
CA HIS A 348 3.14 -21.43 10.94
C HIS A 348 4.30 -22.07 10.17
N PRO A 349 4.84 -21.45 9.09
CA PRO A 349 5.97 -22.01 8.34
C PRO A 349 7.26 -22.11 9.15
N CYS A 350 7.34 -21.38 10.27
CA CYS A 350 8.54 -21.32 11.08
C CYS A 350 8.67 -22.44 12.12
N LEU A 351 7.63 -23.26 12.27
CA LEU A 351 7.55 -24.29 13.30
C LEU A 351 7.97 -25.67 12.75
N PRO A 352 8.74 -26.48 13.51
CA PRO A 352 9.07 -27.84 13.08
C PRO A 352 7.84 -28.75 13.04
N SER A 353 7.97 -29.84 12.30
CA SER A 353 6.99 -30.90 12.19
C SER A 353 6.86 -31.66 13.49
N PHE A 354 5.63 -32.03 13.83
CA PHE A 354 5.32 -32.86 14.99
C PHE A 354 4.56 -34.14 14.62
N LYS A 355 4.90 -34.71 13.45
CA LYS A 355 4.51 -36.08 13.09
C LYS A 355 4.93 -37.08 14.15
N ALA A 356 4.23 -38.22 14.21
CA ALA A 356 4.52 -39.31 15.15
C ALA A 356 5.98 -39.79 15.10
N GLU A 357 6.60 -39.75 13.92
CA GLU A 357 8.01 -40.10 13.71
C GLU A 357 8.98 -39.15 14.43
N PHE A 358 8.63 -37.87 14.55
CA PHE A 358 9.44 -36.85 15.18
C PHE A 358 9.15 -36.70 16.67
N THR A 359 7.94 -37.03 17.13
CA THR A 359 7.58 -37.05 18.57
C THR A 359 7.98 -38.35 19.27
N ALA A 360 8.45 -39.36 18.53
CA ALA A 360 9.00 -40.60 19.08
C ALA A 360 10.20 -40.35 20.01
N SER A 361 10.51 -41.29 20.90
CA SER A 361 11.61 -41.15 21.87
C SER A 361 13.00 -41.06 21.22
N VAL A 362 13.16 -41.60 20.00
CA VAL A 362 14.42 -41.62 19.27
C VAL A 362 14.19 -41.30 17.77
N PRO A 363 14.00 -40.01 17.42
CA PRO A 363 13.80 -39.59 16.03
C PRO A 363 15.14 -39.43 15.29
N LEU A 364 15.09 -39.39 13.95
CA LEU A 364 16.23 -39.12 13.05
C LEU A 364 17.47 -40.00 13.31
N THR A 365 17.29 -41.30 13.57
CA THR A 365 18.41 -42.21 13.88
C THR A 365 19.33 -42.52 12.70
N ARG A 366 18.89 -42.29 11.47
CA ARG A 366 19.61 -42.66 10.25
C ARG A 366 20.99 -42.02 10.16
N ILE A 367 21.14 -40.77 10.61
CA ILE A 367 22.43 -40.06 10.59
C ILE A 367 23.49 -40.73 11.47
N ARG A 368 23.07 -41.38 12.57
CA ARG A 368 23.97 -42.20 13.39
C ARG A 368 24.50 -43.35 12.56
N ASP A 369 23.64 -44.07 11.85
CA ASP A 369 24.04 -45.27 11.12
C ASP A 369 24.94 -44.89 9.94
N ILE A 370 24.63 -43.79 9.24
CA ILE A 370 25.48 -43.18 8.20
C ILE A 370 26.87 -42.85 8.76
N ALA A 371 26.94 -42.18 9.91
CA ALA A 371 28.19 -41.78 10.54
C ALA A 371 29.02 -42.96 11.11
N HIS A 372 28.47 -44.18 11.18
CA HIS A 372 29.20 -45.37 11.64
C HIS A 372 29.66 -46.29 10.51
N ARG A 373 29.31 -46.00 9.26
CA ARG A 373 29.71 -46.83 8.12
C ARG A 373 31.23 -46.93 7.98
N ASN A 374 31.68 -48.06 7.41
CA ASN A 374 33.11 -48.36 7.20
C ASN A 374 33.56 -48.07 5.76
N ASP A 375 32.63 -47.75 4.86
CA ASP A 375 32.85 -47.53 3.43
C ASP A 375 32.99 -46.04 3.05
N ILE A 376 33.16 -45.16 4.04
CA ILE A 376 33.38 -43.71 3.84
C ILE A 376 34.75 -43.28 4.41
N PRO A 377 35.44 -42.30 3.80
CA PRO A 377 36.71 -41.78 4.32
C PRO A 377 36.61 -41.32 5.77
N HIS A 378 37.67 -41.53 6.55
CA HIS A 378 37.70 -41.19 7.98
C HIS A 378 37.41 -39.70 8.23
N ASP A 379 37.96 -38.81 7.39
CA ASP A 379 37.75 -37.37 7.50
C ASP A 379 36.28 -36.99 7.30
N LEU A 380 35.62 -37.52 6.28
CA LEU A 380 34.19 -37.30 6.02
C LEU A 380 33.34 -37.84 7.16
N LYS A 381 33.71 -38.99 7.72
CA LYS A 381 33.05 -39.59 8.88
C LYS A 381 33.11 -38.67 10.11
N GLN A 382 34.26 -38.07 10.39
CA GLN A 382 34.41 -37.10 11.48
C GLN A 382 33.60 -35.83 11.21
N GLU A 383 33.61 -35.32 9.98
CA GLU A 383 32.83 -34.14 9.62
C GLU A 383 31.32 -34.35 9.76
N ILE A 384 30.77 -35.48 9.28
CA ILE A 384 29.35 -35.83 9.47
C ILE A 384 29.03 -35.95 10.96
N LYS A 385 29.90 -36.59 11.73
CA LYS A 385 29.72 -36.79 13.17
C LYS A 385 29.68 -35.46 13.93
N HIS A 386 30.66 -34.59 13.70
CA HIS A 386 30.83 -33.34 14.47
C HIS A 386 29.96 -32.20 13.95
N THR A 387 29.69 -32.13 12.65
CA THR A 387 28.90 -31.03 12.06
C THR A 387 27.40 -31.30 12.09
N ILE A 388 26.97 -32.56 11.95
CA ILE A 388 25.55 -32.91 11.78
C ILE A 388 25.05 -33.80 12.94
N GLN A 389 25.65 -34.98 13.13
CA GLN A 389 25.11 -35.98 14.07
C GLN A 389 25.09 -35.50 15.53
N ASN A 390 26.23 -35.00 16.03
CA ASN A 390 26.34 -34.56 17.42
C ASN A 390 25.44 -33.35 17.68
N LYS A 391 25.38 -32.43 16.73
CA LYS A 391 24.57 -31.22 16.81
C LYS A 391 23.08 -31.56 16.83
N LEU A 392 22.59 -32.36 15.88
CA LEU A 392 21.19 -32.77 15.80
C LEU A 392 20.70 -33.54 17.07
N HIS A 393 21.58 -34.32 17.70
CA HIS A 393 21.26 -35.05 18.94
C HIS A 393 21.39 -34.21 20.23
N ARG A 394 21.89 -32.98 20.14
CA ARG A 394 22.09 -32.06 21.28
C ARG A 394 21.17 -30.86 21.18
N CYS A 395 21.14 -30.22 20.01
CA CYS A 395 20.29 -29.11 19.62
C CYS A 395 20.13 -29.11 18.10
N ALA A 396 18.98 -29.60 17.60
CA ALA A 396 18.61 -29.35 16.21
C ALA A 396 18.41 -27.84 16.00
N GLY A 397 18.75 -27.32 14.83
CA GLY A 397 18.48 -25.92 14.46
C GLY A 397 18.40 -25.76 12.94
N PRO A 398 17.78 -24.68 12.43
CA PRO A 398 17.73 -24.35 11.00
C PRO A 398 19.06 -24.51 10.26
N GLU A 399 20.17 -24.17 10.94
CA GLU A 399 21.54 -24.31 10.43
C GLU A 399 21.88 -25.74 10.00
N ASP A 400 21.27 -26.76 10.63
CA ASP A 400 21.57 -28.17 10.36
C ASP A 400 21.01 -28.61 9.02
N LEU A 401 19.88 -28.04 8.58
CA LEU A 401 19.34 -28.28 7.24
C LEU A 401 20.27 -27.71 6.17
N ILE A 402 20.80 -26.50 6.40
CA ILE A 402 21.77 -25.84 5.51
C ILE A 402 23.08 -26.63 5.45
N ALA A 403 23.62 -27.04 6.60
CA ALA A 403 24.84 -27.84 6.67
C ALA A 403 24.67 -29.21 5.99
N THR A 404 23.51 -29.84 6.15
CA THR A 404 23.20 -31.12 5.51
C THR A 404 23.01 -30.97 4.00
N ALA A 405 22.38 -29.89 3.53
CA ALA A 405 22.25 -29.59 2.11
C ALA A 405 23.62 -29.37 1.45
N ALA A 406 24.48 -28.54 2.05
CA ALA A 406 25.85 -28.30 1.57
C ALA A 406 26.69 -29.59 1.59
N MET A 407 26.50 -30.47 2.58
CA MET A 407 27.15 -31.79 2.62
C MET A 407 26.67 -32.68 1.47
N LEU A 408 25.35 -32.71 1.21
CA LEU A 408 24.75 -33.50 0.14
C LEU A 408 25.29 -33.06 -1.22
N GLU A 409 25.30 -31.75 -1.50
CA GLU A 409 25.85 -31.18 -2.72
C GLU A 409 27.32 -31.60 -2.91
N ARG A 410 28.12 -31.53 -1.84
CA ARG A 410 29.53 -31.91 -1.86
C ARG A 410 29.74 -33.40 -2.17
N ILE A 411 28.92 -34.30 -1.63
CA ILE A 411 29.04 -35.74 -1.89
C ILE A 411 28.46 -36.16 -3.26
N THR A 412 27.57 -35.35 -3.85
CA THR A 412 26.99 -35.61 -5.18
C THR A 412 27.74 -34.91 -6.33
N LYS A 413 28.64 -33.96 -6.03
CA LYS A 413 29.38 -33.17 -7.04
C LYS A 413 30.17 -34.02 -8.05
N THR A 414 30.69 -35.18 -7.64
CA THR A 414 31.43 -36.08 -8.52
C THR A 414 30.81 -37.47 -8.48
N PRO A 415 29.99 -37.84 -9.49
CA PRO A 415 29.34 -39.15 -9.54
C PRO A 415 30.36 -40.30 -9.44
N GLY A 416 30.09 -41.28 -8.57
CA GLY A 416 30.94 -42.45 -8.36
C GLY A 416 32.11 -42.26 -7.36
N GLN A 417 32.31 -41.07 -6.79
CA GLN A 417 33.34 -40.85 -5.76
C GLN A 417 33.04 -41.58 -4.44
N TYR A 418 31.76 -41.74 -4.10
CA TYR A 418 31.28 -42.41 -2.89
C TYR A 418 30.33 -43.55 -3.25
N ASN A 419 30.17 -44.52 -2.35
CA ASN A 419 29.24 -45.63 -2.55
C ASN A 419 27.80 -45.11 -2.76
N ASP A 420 27.14 -45.56 -3.82
CA ASP A 420 25.74 -45.20 -4.13
C ASP A 420 24.80 -45.50 -2.95
N ALA A 421 25.02 -46.62 -2.23
CA ALA A 421 24.24 -46.97 -1.05
C ALA A 421 24.45 -46.01 0.14
N PHE A 422 25.57 -45.28 0.20
CA PHE A 422 25.78 -44.21 1.18
C PHE A 422 25.07 -42.93 0.72
N VAL A 423 25.25 -42.55 -0.54
CA VAL A 423 24.63 -41.34 -1.11
C VAL A 423 23.11 -41.41 -1.02
N GLU A 424 22.50 -42.55 -1.35
CA GLU A 424 21.05 -42.76 -1.23
C GLU A 424 20.57 -42.69 0.22
N GLN A 425 21.30 -43.28 1.18
CA GLN A 425 20.95 -43.13 2.60
C GLN A 425 21.06 -41.68 3.08
N PHE A 426 22.03 -40.93 2.58
CA PHE A 426 22.20 -39.51 2.90
C PHE A 426 21.09 -38.65 2.28
N LYS A 427 20.65 -38.94 1.04
CA LYS A 427 19.47 -38.31 0.43
C LYS A 427 18.20 -38.56 1.24
N ILE A 428 17.96 -39.80 1.69
CA ILE A 428 16.81 -40.13 2.54
C ILE A 428 16.90 -39.36 3.86
N PHE A 429 18.07 -39.31 4.50
CA PHE A 429 18.25 -38.53 5.73
C PHE A 429 18.00 -37.03 5.51
N HIS A 430 18.50 -36.46 4.40
CA HIS A 430 18.24 -35.06 4.06
C HIS A 430 16.74 -34.81 3.87
N HIS A 431 16.00 -35.74 3.25
CA HIS A 431 14.56 -35.66 3.12
C HIS A 431 13.83 -35.76 4.47
N GLU A 432 14.24 -36.67 5.36
CA GLU A 432 13.73 -36.76 6.75
C GLU A 432 13.95 -35.44 7.52
N LEU A 433 15.11 -34.81 7.33
CA LEU A 433 15.44 -33.53 7.96
C LEU A 433 14.60 -32.38 7.37
N LYS A 434 14.44 -32.35 6.04
CA LYS A 434 13.59 -31.39 5.33
C LYS A 434 12.13 -31.50 5.81
N ASP A 435 11.63 -32.71 6.02
CA ASP A 435 10.30 -32.96 6.57
C ASP A 435 10.19 -32.52 8.04
N PHE A 436 11.22 -32.73 8.87
CA PHE A 436 11.26 -32.24 10.24
C PHE A 436 11.17 -30.70 10.33
N PHE A 437 11.82 -29.97 9.41
CA PHE A 437 11.72 -28.51 9.35
C PHE A 437 10.52 -27.99 8.54
N ASN A 438 9.61 -28.87 8.11
CA ASN A 438 8.48 -28.52 7.23
C ASN A 438 8.89 -27.81 5.92
N ALA A 439 10.13 -28.04 5.45
CA ALA A 439 10.71 -27.40 4.28
C ALA A 439 10.39 -28.15 2.96
N ALA A 440 9.32 -28.96 2.95
CA ALA A 440 8.85 -29.69 1.78
C ALA A 440 8.36 -28.75 0.65
N SER A 441 8.54 -29.16 -0.60
CA SER A 441 8.01 -28.43 -1.76
C SER A 441 6.47 -28.50 -1.77
N LEU A 442 5.82 -27.56 -2.44
CA LEU A 442 4.35 -27.55 -2.53
C LEU A 442 3.79 -28.87 -3.08
N THR A 443 4.43 -29.46 -4.10
CA THR A 443 4.01 -30.75 -4.67
C THR A 443 4.10 -31.87 -3.63
N GLU A 444 5.22 -31.95 -2.89
CA GLU A 444 5.42 -32.93 -1.82
C GLU A 444 4.36 -32.75 -0.70
N GLN A 445 4.07 -31.50 -0.32
CA GLN A 445 3.05 -31.18 0.69
C GLN A 445 1.67 -31.66 0.25
N LEU A 446 1.27 -31.35 -0.98
CA LEU A 446 -0.05 -31.72 -1.53
C LEU A 446 -0.19 -33.23 -1.73
N ASP A 447 0.85 -33.92 -2.20
CA ASP A 447 0.85 -35.38 -2.31
C ASP A 447 0.66 -36.04 -0.94
N SER A 448 1.27 -35.48 0.11
CA SER A 448 1.10 -35.96 1.49
C SER A 448 -0.31 -35.79 2.05
N LEU A 449 -1.14 -34.96 1.41
CA LEU A 449 -2.54 -34.69 1.78
C LEU A 449 -3.55 -35.49 0.95
N LYS A 450 -3.12 -36.14 -0.13
CA LYS A 450 -3.99 -36.82 -1.10
C LYS A 450 -4.97 -37.81 -0.47
N ASP A 451 -4.52 -38.56 0.53
CA ASP A 451 -5.35 -39.56 1.23
C ASP A 451 -6.37 -38.94 2.18
N SER A 452 -6.17 -37.68 2.60
CA SER A 452 -7.09 -36.95 3.48
C SER A 452 -8.23 -36.26 2.71
N PHE A 453 -8.12 -36.18 1.39
CA PHE A 453 -9.12 -35.56 0.53
C PHE A 453 -10.26 -36.51 0.17
N ASP A 454 -11.47 -35.96 0.01
CA ASP A 454 -12.58 -36.69 -0.60
C ASP A 454 -12.37 -36.82 -2.12
N GLU A 455 -13.15 -37.67 -2.79
CA GLU A 455 -12.97 -37.95 -4.23
C GLU A 455 -13.09 -36.69 -5.10
N LYS A 456 -13.90 -35.71 -4.70
CA LYS A 456 -14.00 -34.42 -5.40
C LYS A 456 -12.73 -33.59 -5.24
N SER A 457 -12.20 -33.50 -4.03
CA SER A 457 -10.96 -32.76 -3.75
C SER A 457 -9.75 -33.41 -4.39
N LYS A 458 -9.69 -34.76 -4.45
CA LYS A 458 -8.67 -35.49 -5.21
C LYS A 458 -8.68 -35.16 -6.69
N ALA A 459 -9.86 -35.08 -7.32
CA ALA A 459 -9.97 -34.70 -8.73
C ALA A 459 -9.45 -33.26 -8.98
N ARG A 460 -9.72 -32.33 -8.06
CA ARG A 460 -9.21 -30.95 -8.14
C ARG A 460 -7.70 -30.87 -7.93
N LEU A 461 -7.16 -31.63 -6.98
CA LEU A 461 -5.72 -31.77 -6.80
C LEU A 461 -5.05 -32.31 -8.07
N SER A 462 -5.57 -33.39 -8.65
CA SER A 462 -5.05 -33.94 -9.90
C SER A 462 -5.08 -32.94 -11.04
N SER A 463 -6.19 -32.21 -11.20
CA SER A 463 -6.30 -31.13 -12.20
C SER A 463 -5.24 -30.05 -12.00
N PHE A 464 -5.01 -29.60 -10.76
CA PHE A 464 -3.96 -28.61 -10.48
C PHE A 464 -2.55 -29.14 -10.78
N LEU A 465 -2.23 -30.37 -10.37
CA LEU A 465 -0.93 -30.98 -10.63
C LEU A 465 -0.68 -31.17 -12.14
N GLU A 466 -1.71 -31.51 -12.92
CA GLU A 466 -1.64 -31.57 -14.38
C GLU A 466 -1.39 -30.20 -15.01
N CYS A 467 -2.12 -29.16 -14.58
CA CYS A 467 -1.91 -27.78 -15.03
C CYS A 467 -0.50 -27.29 -14.69
N LYS A 468 -0.04 -27.52 -13.45
CA LYS A 468 1.31 -27.17 -13.01
C LYS A 468 2.36 -27.86 -13.88
N LYS A 469 2.22 -29.17 -14.13
CA LYS A 469 3.16 -29.92 -14.97
C LYS A 469 3.15 -29.43 -16.42
N ALA A 470 1.99 -29.06 -16.96
CA ALA A 470 1.89 -28.46 -18.29
C ALA A 470 2.62 -27.11 -18.37
N LEU A 471 2.51 -26.29 -17.33
CA LEU A 471 3.21 -25.01 -17.23
C LEU A 471 4.74 -25.20 -17.04
N ASP A 472 5.17 -26.13 -16.20
CA ASP A 472 6.60 -26.42 -15.98
C ASP A 472 7.27 -26.95 -17.26
N ASN A 473 6.55 -27.70 -18.09
CA ASN A 473 7.06 -28.23 -19.37
C ASN A 473 7.02 -27.21 -20.52
N PHE A 474 6.42 -26.03 -20.31
CA PHE A 474 6.32 -25.00 -21.35
C PHE A 474 7.66 -24.26 -21.48
N GLN A 475 8.35 -24.46 -22.60
CA GLN A 475 9.69 -23.90 -22.86
C GLN A 475 9.68 -22.47 -23.45
N GLY A 476 8.52 -21.80 -23.49
CA GLY A 476 8.38 -20.43 -23.99
C GLY A 476 8.10 -19.42 -22.88
N THR A 477 8.35 -18.13 -23.12
CA THR A 477 7.78 -17.06 -22.29
C THR A 477 6.27 -16.97 -22.57
N PRO A 478 5.40 -16.95 -21.54
CA PRO A 478 3.97 -16.74 -21.77
C PRO A 478 3.74 -15.41 -22.48
N ASP A 479 3.22 -15.45 -23.70
CA ASP A 479 2.77 -14.28 -24.47
C ASP A 479 1.23 -14.22 -24.40
N VAL A 480 0.68 -13.03 -24.21
CA VAL A 480 -0.76 -12.73 -24.15
C VAL A 480 -1.51 -13.21 -25.42
N ARG A 481 -0.81 -13.43 -26.55
CA ARG A 481 -1.40 -13.96 -27.79
C ARG A 481 -1.17 -15.45 -28.04
N GLY A 482 -0.46 -16.15 -27.15
CA GLY A 482 -0.06 -17.54 -27.33
C GLY A 482 -0.68 -18.50 -26.30
N ASN A 483 -0.60 -19.81 -26.58
CA ASN A 483 -1.11 -20.86 -25.68
C ASN A 483 -0.50 -20.82 -24.26
N GLY A 484 0.64 -20.13 -24.06
CA GLY A 484 1.30 -20.01 -22.76
C GLY A 484 0.47 -19.24 -21.73
N ILE A 485 -0.25 -18.17 -22.14
CA ILE A 485 -1.09 -17.41 -21.21
C ILE A 485 -2.31 -18.22 -20.77
N ASP A 486 -2.90 -19.00 -21.68
CA ASP A 486 -4.04 -19.89 -21.37
C ASP A 486 -3.62 -20.95 -20.35
N ILE A 487 -2.45 -21.57 -20.51
CA ILE A 487 -1.90 -22.54 -19.56
C ILE A 487 -1.68 -21.87 -18.19
N LEU A 488 -1.14 -20.64 -18.18
CA LEU A 488 -0.90 -19.89 -16.96
C LEU A 488 -2.21 -19.54 -16.22
N ILE A 489 -3.20 -18.98 -16.92
CA ILE A 489 -4.52 -18.63 -16.36
C ILE A 489 -5.23 -19.88 -15.82
N ASN A 490 -5.23 -20.98 -16.58
CA ASN A 490 -5.81 -22.25 -16.12
C ASN A 490 -5.10 -22.78 -14.87
N THR A 491 -3.79 -22.59 -14.77
CA THR A 491 -3.02 -22.97 -13.57
C THR A 491 -3.38 -22.08 -12.38
N ILE A 492 -3.53 -20.77 -12.57
CA ILE A 492 -3.97 -19.82 -11.52
C ILE A 492 -5.37 -20.18 -11.02
N GLN A 493 -6.30 -20.48 -11.94
CA GLN A 493 -7.68 -20.88 -11.60
C GLN A 493 -7.73 -22.21 -10.83
N SER A 494 -7.05 -23.24 -11.33
CA SER A 494 -7.00 -24.55 -10.66
C SER A 494 -6.33 -24.49 -9.29
N LEU A 495 -5.30 -23.65 -9.11
CA LEU A 495 -4.70 -23.36 -7.82
C LEU A 495 -5.72 -22.74 -6.87
N ASN A 496 -6.42 -21.70 -7.31
CA ASN A 496 -7.40 -21.00 -6.49
C ASN A 496 -8.54 -21.93 -6.04
N ASP A 497 -9.06 -22.75 -6.96
CA ASP A 497 -10.07 -23.77 -6.66
C ASP A 497 -9.59 -24.76 -5.59
N LEU A 498 -8.33 -25.21 -5.70
CA LEU A 498 -7.73 -26.11 -4.72
C LEU A 498 -7.55 -25.43 -3.35
N ARG A 499 -7.06 -24.18 -3.33
CA ARG A 499 -6.87 -23.42 -2.08
C ARG A 499 -8.19 -23.17 -1.37
N GLU A 500 -9.28 -22.89 -2.11
CA GLU A 500 -10.61 -22.74 -1.53
C GLU A 500 -11.08 -24.02 -0.80
N ILE A 501 -10.83 -25.19 -1.39
CA ILE A 501 -11.14 -26.49 -0.78
C ILE A 501 -10.32 -26.71 0.50
N VAL A 502 -9.01 -26.46 0.45
CA VAL A 502 -8.12 -26.61 1.60
C VAL A 502 -8.55 -25.67 2.73
N THR A 503 -8.86 -24.41 2.40
CA THR A 503 -9.32 -23.41 3.37
C THR A 503 -10.63 -23.83 4.02
N LYS A 504 -11.62 -24.30 3.24
CA LYS A 504 -12.88 -24.83 3.77
C LYS A 504 -12.69 -26.01 4.73
N GLY A 505 -11.73 -26.89 4.47
CA GLY A 505 -11.42 -27.98 5.42
C GLY A 505 -10.87 -27.47 6.75
N LEU A 506 -10.16 -26.34 6.74
CA LEU A 506 -9.60 -25.69 7.93
C LEU A 506 -10.65 -24.90 8.74
N GLU A 507 -11.78 -24.50 8.15
CA GLU A 507 -12.84 -23.74 8.86
C GLU A 507 -13.48 -24.50 10.02
N SER A 508 -13.41 -25.84 10.02
CA SER A 508 -14.01 -26.70 11.06
C SER A 508 -13.41 -26.55 12.47
N GLY A 509 -12.32 -25.78 12.62
CA GLY A 509 -11.61 -25.58 13.89
C GLY A 509 -10.97 -26.87 14.46
N ILE A 510 -10.30 -26.76 15.60
CA ILE A 510 -9.74 -27.91 16.34
C ILE A 510 -10.61 -28.22 17.56
N ARG A 511 -11.05 -29.47 17.70
CA ARG A 511 -11.70 -29.92 18.94
C ARG A 511 -10.67 -30.08 20.06
N ASN A 512 -11.04 -29.76 21.29
CA ASN A 512 -10.13 -29.87 22.45
C ASN A 512 -9.60 -31.30 22.67
N ASP A 513 -10.38 -32.32 22.29
CA ASP A 513 -10.08 -33.75 22.38
C ASP A 513 -9.46 -34.35 21.10
N ALA A 514 -9.03 -33.51 20.15
CA ALA A 514 -8.44 -33.99 18.89
C ALA A 514 -7.17 -34.82 19.15
N PRO A 515 -7.03 -36.02 18.54
CA PRO A 515 -5.84 -36.84 18.68
C PRO A 515 -4.64 -36.17 18.00
N ASP A 516 -3.43 -36.48 18.47
CA ASP A 516 -2.19 -35.87 17.99
C ASP A 516 -1.97 -36.03 16.47
N SER A 517 -2.40 -37.16 15.90
CA SER A 517 -2.37 -37.41 14.46
C SER A 517 -3.27 -36.46 13.67
N ALA A 518 -4.42 -36.06 14.22
CA ALA A 518 -5.31 -35.10 13.59
C ALA A 518 -4.72 -33.68 13.65
N ILE A 519 -4.06 -33.31 14.75
CA ILE A 519 -3.37 -32.02 14.88
C ILE A 519 -2.20 -31.96 13.89
N ALA A 520 -1.41 -33.04 13.77
CA ALA A 520 -0.31 -33.12 12.80
C ALA A 520 -0.82 -33.06 11.35
N MET A 521 -1.94 -33.72 11.05
CA MET A 521 -2.59 -33.60 9.73
C MET A 521 -3.02 -32.15 9.47
N ARG A 522 -3.56 -31.46 10.47
CA ARG A 522 -3.95 -30.06 10.34
C ARG A 522 -2.78 -29.11 10.10
N GLN A 523 -1.61 -29.37 10.70
CA GLN A 523 -0.38 -28.64 10.36
C GLN A 523 -0.06 -28.75 8.87
N LYS A 524 -0.16 -29.96 8.30
CA LYS A 524 0.05 -30.16 6.86
C LYS A 524 -0.95 -29.38 6.00
N TRP A 525 -2.23 -29.41 6.36
CA TRP A 525 -3.27 -28.65 5.65
C TRP A 525 -2.97 -27.14 5.68
N ARG A 526 -2.58 -26.60 6.84
CA ARG A 526 -2.21 -25.19 6.98
C ARG A 526 -0.99 -24.81 6.14
N LEU A 527 0.05 -25.64 6.17
CA LEU A 527 1.27 -25.40 5.39
C LEU A 527 1.02 -25.49 3.88
N ALA A 528 0.22 -26.46 3.42
CA ALA A 528 -0.18 -26.54 2.02
C ALA A 528 -1.03 -25.34 1.60
N GLU A 529 -1.91 -24.85 2.47
CA GLU A 529 -2.73 -23.65 2.22
C GLU A 529 -1.87 -22.38 2.04
N ILE A 530 -0.87 -22.18 2.91
CA ILE A 530 0.10 -21.08 2.77
C ILE A 530 0.98 -21.28 1.54
N GLY A 531 1.45 -22.51 1.27
CA GLY A 531 2.25 -22.81 0.09
C GLY A 531 1.50 -22.58 -1.23
N LEU A 532 0.18 -22.78 -1.25
CA LEU A 532 -0.66 -22.42 -2.40
C LEU A 532 -0.72 -20.89 -2.60
N GLU A 533 -0.81 -20.10 -1.52
CA GLU A 533 -0.73 -18.63 -1.59
C GLU A 533 0.64 -18.16 -2.13
N ASP A 534 1.73 -18.74 -1.62
CA ASP A 534 3.10 -18.43 -2.08
C ASP A 534 3.28 -18.78 -3.56
N TYR A 535 2.71 -19.89 -4.03
CA TYR A 535 2.76 -20.24 -5.45
C TYR A 535 1.84 -19.35 -6.30
N ALA A 536 0.70 -18.89 -5.76
CA ALA A 536 -0.14 -17.91 -6.44
C ALA A 536 0.61 -16.60 -6.70
N PHE A 537 1.47 -16.17 -5.77
CA PHE A 537 2.35 -15.00 -5.98
C PHE A 537 3.25 -15.20 -7.20
N VAL A 538 3.90 -16.35 -7.33
CA VAL A 538 4.76 -16.67 -8.48
C VAL A 538 3.97 -16.65 -9.80
N LEU A 539 2.79 -17.28 -9.82
CA LEU A 539 1.97 -17.32 -11.04
C LEU A 539 1.45 -15.94 -11.43
N MET A 540 1.01 -15.13 -10.46
CA MET A 540 0.54 -13.76 -10.70
C MET A 540 1.68 -12.84 -11.18
N SER A 541 2.89 -13.01 -10.64
CA SER A 541 4.08 -12.30 -11.12
C SER A 541 4.37 -12.65 -12.59
N ARG A 542 4.36 -13.95 -12.96
CA ARG A 542 4.52 -14.38 -14.36
C ARG A 542 3.43 -13.80 -15.28
N TYR A 543 2.20 -13.73 -14.79
CA TYR A 543 1.07 -13.17 -15.54
C TYR A 543 1.24 -11.67 -15.78
N LEU A 544 1.65 -10.94 -14.75
CA LEU A 544 1.93 -9.51 -14.84
C LEU A 544 3.06 -9.22 -15.82
N ASN A 545 4.15 -9.97 -15.76
CA ASN A 545 5.28 -9.79 -16.68
C ASN A 545 4.87 -10.07 -18.14
N ALA A 546 4.02 -11.08 -18.37
CA ALA A 546 3.46 -11.34 -19.70
C ALA A 546 2.57 -10.19 -20.20
N LEU A 547 1.75 -9.61 -19.32
CA LEU A 547 0.88 -8.49 -19.64
C LEU A 547 1.67 -7.20 -19.88
N ASP A 548 2.71 -6.93 -19.08
CA ASP A 548 3.64 -5.82 -19.28
C ASP A 548 4.37 -5.96 -20.63
N ALA A 549 4.87 -7.16 -20.97
CA ALA A 549 5.51 -7.44 -22.26
C ALA A 549 4.58 -7.23 -23.48
N ALA A 550 3.25 -7.37 -23.29
CA ALA A 550 2.27 -7.09 -24.33
C ALA A 550 1.96 -5.59 -24.51
N GLY A 551 2.54 -4.71 -23.68
CA GLY A 551 2.31 -3.27 -23.66
C GLY A 551 1.47 -2.77 -22.49
N GLY A 552 1.19 -3.63 -21.50
CA GLY A 552 0.57 -3.30 -20.22
C GLY A 552 -0.70 -2.46 -20.34
N ALA A 553 -0.73 -1.33 -19.62
CA ALA A 553 -1.88 -0.43 -19.58
C ALA A 553 -2.24 0.18 -20.94
N GLN A 554 -1.24 0.51 -21.77
CA GLN A 554 -1.46 1.11 -23.08
C GLN A 554 -2.13 0.11 -24.04
N TRP A 555 -1.64 -1.13 -24.06
CA TRP A 555 -2.25 -2.21 -24.85
C TRP A 555 -3.71 -2.44 -24.45
N LEU A 556 -4.02 -2.47 -23.15
CA LEU A 556 -5.39 -2.64 -22.68
C LEU A 556 -6.31 -1.51 -23.15
N ALA A 557 -5.85 -0.26 -23.10
CA ALA A 557 -6.63 0.90 -23.52
C ALA A 557 -6.87 0.94 -25.04
N GLU A 558 -5.85 0.62 -25.84
CA GLU A 558 -5.93 0.59 -27.31
C GLU A 558 -6.86 -0.53 -27.83
N ASN A 559 -6.97 -1.63 -27.09
CA ASN A 559 -7.79 -2.78 -27.47
C ASN A 559 -9.26 -2.68 -27.01
N VAL A 560 -9.70 -1.56 -26.43
CA VAL A 560 -11.13 -1.32 -26.13
C VAL A 560 -11.86 -0.88 -27.40
N ASN A 561 -12.39 -1.86 -28.14
CA ASN A 561 -13.18 -1.64 -29.34
C ASN A 561 -14.67 -1.49 -29.02
N PRO A 562 -15.45 -0.75 -29.83
CA PRO A 562 -16.90 -0.70 -29.68
C PRO A 562 -17.47 -2.13 -29.69
N LYS A 563 -18.09 -2.54 -28.57
CA LYS A 563 -18.69 -3.86 -28.31
C LYS A 563 -17.74 -5.03 -27.96
N ASN A 564 -16.44 -4.81 -27.78
CA ASN A 564 -15.52 -5.91 -27.42
C ASN A 564 -14.48 -5.48 -26.37
N VAL A 565 -14.58 -6.09 -25.18
CA VAL A 565 -13.65 -5.94 -24.04
C VAL A 565 -12.97 -7.26 -23.69
N ASN A 566 -12.87 -8.20 -24.64
CA ASN A 566 -12.30 -9.51 -24.35
C ASN A 566 -10.84 -9.44 -23.85
N SER A 567 -10.08 -8.43 -24.26
CA SER A 567 -8.73 -8.16 -23.76
C SER A 567 -8.68 -7.84 -22.25
N TRP A 568 -9.80 -7.41 -21.67
CA TRP A 568 -9.94 -7.11 -20.24
C TRP A 568 -10.45 -8.29 -19.40
N ASN A 569 -11.00 -9.34 -20.05
CA ASN A 569 -11.61 -10.47 -19.33
C ASN A 569 -10.60 -11.22 -18.47
N ASP A 570 -9.40 -11.44 -18.99
CA ASP A 570 -8.35 -12.17 -18.28
C ASP A 570 -7.69 -11.30 -17.19
N PRO A 571 -7.34 -10.03 -17.44
CA PRO A 571 -6.84 -9.15 -16.39
C PRO A 571 -7.84 -8.92 -15.24
N ILE A 572 -9.12 -8.71 -15.56
CA ILE A 572 -10.19 -8.63 -14.54
C ILE A 572 -10.33 -9.96 -13.80
N GLY A 573 -10.25 -11.09 -14.52
CA GLY A 573 -10.28 -12.42 -13.92
C GLY A 573 -9.10 -12.67 -12.96
N ALA A 574 -7.89 -12.25 -13.34
CA ALA A 574 -6.69 -12.34 -12.51
C ALA A 574 -6.83 -11.45 -11.26
N LEU A 575 -7.41 -10.24 -11.39
CA LEU A 575 -7.69 -9.38 -10.24
C LEU A 575 -8.72 -10.01 -9.30
N VAL A 576 -9.81 -10.58 -9.84
CA VAL A 576 -10.81 -11.31 -9.04
C VAL A 576 -10.15 -12.42 -8.23
N ILE A 577 -9.28 -13.22 -8.86
CA ILE A 577 -8.54 -14.28 -8.16
C ILE A 577 -7.62 -13.66 -7.10
N GLY A 578 -6.90 -12.59 -7.41
CA GLY A 578 -6.06 -11.86 -6.46
C GLY A 578 -6.82 -11.40 -5.21
N ILE A 579 -7.97 -10.74 -5.39
CA ILE A 579 -8.83 -10.28 -4.28
C ILE A 579 -9.38 -11.48 -3.49
N ARG A 580 -9.77 -12.56 -4.18
CA ARG A 580 -10.21 -13.79 -3.53
C ARG A 580 -9.09 -14.44 -2.70
N GLN A 581 -7.84 -14.41 -3.16
CA GLN A 581 -6.69 -14.90 -2.39
C GLN A 581 -6.51 -14.11 -1.08
N LEU A 582 -6.71 -12.79 -1.09
CA LEU A 582 -6.70 -11.97 0.13
C LEU A 582 -7.83 -12.37 1.10
N GLY A 583 -9.03 -12.61 0.56
CA GLY A 583 -10.17 -13.10 1.34
C GLY A 583 -9.92 -14.47 1.98
N LEU A 584 -9.32 -15.41 1.24
CA LEU A 584 -8.93 -16.73 1.76
C LEU A 584 -7.87 -16.65 2.86
N SER A 585 -7.02 -15.62 2.85
CA SER A 585 -6.05 -15.33 3.92
C SER A 585 -6.71 -14.72 5.17
N GLY A 586 -8.03 -14.51 5.18
CA GLY A 586 -8.81 -13.98 6.30
C GLY A 586 -8.93 -12.46 6.32
N TRP A 587 -8.49 -11.76 5.27
CA TRP A 587 -8.58 -10.30 5.20
C TRP A 587 -9.96 -9.86 4.69
N LYS A 588 -10.73 -9.17 5.55
CA LYS A 588 -12.03 -8.53 5.24
C LYS A 588 -12.90 -9.32 4.24
N LEU A 589 -13.21 -10.58 4.58
CA LEU A 589 -13.84 -11.55 3.67
C LEU A 589 -15.09 -11.02 2.94
N GLU A 590 -15.98 -10.31 3.64
CA GLU A 590 -17.21 -9.79 3.04
C GLU A 590 -16.95 -8.67 2.01
N GLU A 591 -15.94 -7.84 2.25
CA GLU A 591 -15.52 -6.80 1.31
C GLU A 591 -14.87 -7.41 0.07
N CYS A 592 -14.00 -8.41 0.25
CA CYS A 592 -13.41 -9.16 -0.88
C CYS A 592 -14.49 -9.80 -1.75
N LYS A 593 -15.51 -10.42 -1.14
CA LYS A 593 -16.65 -11.01 -1.87
C LYS A 593 -17.47 -9.96 -2.61
N ALA A 594 -17.68 -8.77 -2.03
CA ALA A 594 -18.43 -7.70 -2.67
C ALA A 594 -17.69 -7.20 -3.94
N ILE A 595 -16.39 -6.91 -3.81
CA ILE A 595 -15.54 -6.49 -4.93
C ILE A 595 -15.48 -7.57 -6.02
N GLU A 596 -15.34 -8.84 -5.63
CA GLU A 596 -15.37 -9.95 -6.57
C GLU A 596 -16.68 -9.97 -7.39
N ASN A 597 -17.83 -9.90 -6.72
CA ASN A 597 -19.14 -9.93 -7.39
C ASN A 597 -19.31 -8.74 -8.35
N GLU A 598 -18.82 -7.56 -7.96
CA GLU A 598 -18.84 -6.35 -8.80
C GLU A 598 -17.97 -6.54 -10.06
N LEU A 599 -16.72 -6.97 -9.91
CA LEU A 599 -15.81 -7.22 -11.03
C LEU A 599 -16.35 -8.29 -11.99
N VAL A 600 -16.92 -9.37 -11.46
CA VAL A 600 -17.56 -10.42 -12.27
C VAL A 600 -18.77 -9.87 -13.02
N ALA A 601 -19.62 -9.08 -12.36
CA ALA A 601 -20.78 -8.47 -13.00
C ALA A 601 -20.37 -7.53 -14.15
N TRP A 602 -19.30 -6.74 -13.98
CA TRP A 602 -18.79 -5.86 -15.04
C TRP A 602 -18.14 -6.61 -16.19
N LYS A 603 -17.48 -7.75 -15.90
CA LYS A 603 -16.96 -8.67 -16.91
C LYS A 603 -18.10 -9.32 -17.72
N GLU A 604 -19.18 -9.78 -17.07
CA GLU A 604 -20.31 -10.44 -17.73
C GLU A 604 -21.21 -9.49 -18.52
N LYS A 605 -21.45 -8.28 -17.99
CA LYS A 605 -22.32 -7.28 -18.64
C LYS A 605 -21.74 -6.76 -19.95
N GLY A 606 -20.41 -6.64 -20.03
CA GLY A 606 -19.70 -6.17 -21.23
C GLY A 606 -20.01 -4.71 -21.59
N LEU A 607 -19.77 -4.35 -22.85
CA LEU A 607 -20.01 -3.02 -23.42
C LEU A 607 -21.37 -2.93 -24.12
N SER A 608 -22.21 -1.98 -23.71
CA SER A 608 -23.34 -1.51 -24.50
C SER A 608 -22.90 -0.40 -25.47
N GLU A 609 -23.70 -0.11 -26.50
CA GLU A 609 -23.44 1.06 -27.38
C GLU A 609 -23.71 2.38 -26.64
N LYS A 610 -24.79 2.42 -25.86
CA LYS A 610 -25.18 3.54 -25.00
C LYS A 610 -25.86 3.04 -23.74
N GLU A 611 -25.72 3.78 -22.65
CA GLU A 611 -26.60 3.65 -21.47
C GLU A 611 -27.18 5.03 -21.17
N GLY A 612 -28.46 5.24 -21.50
CA GLY A 612 -29.07 6.57 -21.45
C GLY A 612 -28.58 7.47 -22.58
N SER A 613 -28.18 8.70 -22.24
CA SER A 613 -27.53 9.66 -23.16
C SER A 613 -26.06 9.35 -23.42
N GLU A 614 -25.42 8.64 -22.48
CA GLU A 614 -23.97 8.46 -22.41
C GLU A 614 -23.44 7.33 -23.28
N ASP A 615 -22.18 7.49 -23.70
CA ASP A 615 -21.41 6.45 -24.36
C ASP A 615 -21.21 5.24 -23.45
N GLY A 616 -21.59 4.05 -23.93
CA GLY A 616 -21.52 2.82 -23.14
C GLY A 616 -20.09 2.43 -22.74
N LYS A 617 -19.08 2.82 -23.53
CA LYS A 617 -17.66 2.64 -23.17
C LYS A 617 -17.27 3.51 -21.97
N THR A 618 -17.68 4.76 -21.95
CA THR A 618 -17.45 5.68 -20.83
C THR A 618 -18.09 5.16 -19.55
N ILE A 619 -19.37 4.75 -19.59
CA ILE A 619 -20.07 4.21 -18.41
C ILE A 619 -19.44 2.91 -17.90
N TRP A 620 -19.06 2.01 -18.80
CA TRP A 620 -18.36 0.77 -18.41
C TRP A 620 -17.02 1.08 -17.74
N ALA A 621 -16.20 1.98 -18.34
CA ALA A 621 -14.91 2.36 -17.79
C ALA A 621 -15.04 3.04 -16.41
N LEU A 622 -16.05 3.89 -16.21
CA LEU A 622 -16.32 4.50 -14.89
C LEU A 622 -16.71 3.46 -13.82
N ARG A 623 -17.52 2.46 -14.16
CA ARG A 623 -17.87 1.36 -13.22
C ARG A 623 -16.66 0.52 -12.84
N ILE A 624 -15.82 0.19 -13.84
CA ILE A 624 -14.55 -0.49 -13.58
C ILE A 624 -13.66 0.39 -12.70
N LYS A 625 -13.49 1.70 -13.00
CA LYS A 625 -12.73 2.64 -12.16
C LYS A 625 -13.19 2.58 -10.71
N ALA A 626 -14.49 2.74 -10.45
CA ALA A 626 -15.04 2.75 -9.10
C ALA A 626 -14.74 1.46 -8.32
N THR A 627 -14.81 0.31 -8.99
CA THR A 627 -14.52 -0.99 -8.38
C THR A 627 -13.02 -1.19 -8.16
N LEU A 628 -12.18 -0.69 -9.07
CA LEU A 628 -10.72 -0.69 -8.93
C LEU A 628 -10.25 0.24 -7.82
N ASP A 629 -10.83 1.44 -7.67
CA ASP A 629 -10.51 2.36 -6.57
C ASP A 629 -10.88 1.72 -5.22
N ARG A 630 -12.02 1.03 -5.16
CA ARG A 630 -12.42 0.23 -3.98
C ARG A 630 -11.44 -0.91 -3.70
N SER A 631 -10.98 -1.60 -4.75
CA SER A 631 -9.96 -2.65 -4.65
C SER A 631 -8.63 -2.09 -4.13
N LYS A 632 -8.19 -0.93 -4.65
CA LYS A 632 -6.97 -0.24 -4.21
C LYS A 632 -7.05 0.14 -2.74
N ARG A 633 -8.19 0.67 -2.27
CA ARG A 633 -8.39 0.95 -0.83
C ARG A 633 -8.26 -0.30 0.05
N LEU A 634 -8.87 -1.41 -0.35
CA LEU A 634 -8.75 -2.69 0.38
C LEU A 634 -7.28 -3.15 0.47
N ILE A 635 -6.52 -2.96 -0.61
CA ILE A 635 -5.10 -3.32 -0.71
C ILE A 635 -4.23 -2.39 0.16
N ASP A 636 -4.46 -1.08 0.09
CA ASP A 636 -3.73 -0.09 0.88
C ASP A 636 -3.99 -0.25 2.38
N GLU A 637 -5.20 -0.67 2.77
CA GLU A 637 -5.51 -1.00 4.16
C GLU A 637 -4.77 -2.25 4.64
N TYR A 638 -4.61 -3.26 3.78
CA TYR A 638 -3.81 -4.46 4.10
C TYR A 638 -2.34 -4.06 4.36
N SER A 639 -1.74 -3.35 3.40
CA SER A 639 -0.34 -2.89 3.51
C SER A 639 -0.15 -1.93 4.68
N GLY A 640 -1.12 -1.02 4.89
CA GLY A 640 -1.14 -0.09 6.02
C GLY A 640 -1.21 -0.82 7.37
N ALA A 641 -1.98 -1.90 7.48
CA ALA A 641 -2.03 -2.71 8.69
C ALA A 641 -0.67 -3.36 9.00
N LEU A 642 0.05 -3.86 7.99
CA LEU A 642 1.40 -4.40 8.16
C LEU A 642 2.42 -3.32 8.56
N LEU A 643 2.33 -2.14 7.94
CA LEU A 643 3.16 -0.97 8.26
C LEU A 643 2.87 -0.39 9.65
N GLN A 644 1.67 -0.62 10.20
CA GLN A 644 1.33 -0.20 11.55
C GLN A 644 1.89 -1.17 12.61
N ILE A 645 1.85 -2.48 12.36
CA ILE A 645 2.19 -3.50 13.37
C ILE A 645 3.67 -3.85 13.43
N PHE A 646 4.37 -3.94 12.29
CA PHE A 646 5.73 -4.47 12.23
C PHE A 646 6.83 -3.44 12.57
N PRO A 647 6.93 -2.27 11.91
CA PRO A 647 8.10 -1.40 12.04
C PRO A 647 8.47 -1.03 13.49
N PRO A 648 7.53 -0.57 14.36
CA PRO A 648 7.88 -0.20 15.74
C PRO A 648 8.43 -1.38 16.54
N LYS A 649 7.89 -2.58 16.31
CA LYS A 649 8.28 -3.81 17.04
C LYS A 649 9.59 -4.38 16.50
N VAL A 650 9.81 -4.31 15.19
CA VAL A 650 11.02 -4.77 14.52
C VAL A 650 12.21 -3.88 14.88
N GLU A 651 12.05 -2.56 14.90
CA GLU A 651 13.10 -1.62 15.33
C GLU A 651 13.49 -1.85 16.78
N MET A 652 12.49 -1.93 17.67
CA MET A 652 12.68 -2.21 19.09
C MET A 652 13.43 -3.54 19.30
N LEU A 653 12.96 -4.63 18.69
CA LEU A 653 13.55 -5.95 18.88
C LEU A 653 14.92 -6.08 18.20
N GLY A 654 15.08 -5.46 17.02
CA GLY A 654 16.33 -5.44 16.27
C GLY A 654 17.45 -4.75 17.04
N LYS A 655 17.15 -3.59 17.64
CA LYS A 655 18.09 -2.92 18.56
C LYS A 655 18.41 -3.78 19.77
N ALA A 656 17.39 -4.36 20.40
CA ALA A 656 17.54 -5.16 21.62
C ALA A 656 18.40 -6.42 21.42
N LEU A 657 18.34 -7.06 20.24
CA LEU A 657 19.06 -8.30 19.93
C LEU A 657 20.32 -8.09 19.07
N GLY A 658 20.66 -6.84 18.72
CA GLY A 658 21.82 -6.51 17.89
C GLY A 658 21.72 -7.00 16.44
N ILE A 659 20.53 -6.92 15.84
CA ILE A 659 20.30 -7.26 14.43
C ILE A 659 20.79 -6.10 13.53
N PRO A 660 21.44 -6.38 12.38
CA PRO A 660 21.87 -5.36 11.45
C PRO A 660 20.75 -4.39 11.02
N GLU A 661 21.06 -3.08 11.00
CA GLU A 661 20.08 -2.01 10.75
C GLU A 661 19.40 -2.15 9.36
N ASN A 662 20.13 -2.64 8.35
CA ASN A 662 19.57 -2.93 7.03
C ASN A 662 18.48 -4.02 7.06
N SER A 663 18.68 -5.09 7.83
CA SER A 663 17.70 -6.16 8.03
C SER A 663 16.47 -5.68 8.81
N VAL A 664 16.66 -4.74 9.74
CA VAL A 664 15.58 -4.11 10.51
C VAL A 664 14.72 -3.20 9.62
N ARG A 665 15.37 -2.27 8.90
CA ARG A 665 14.70 -1.27 8.06
C ARG A 665 13.90 -1.89 6.91
N THR A 666 14.41 -2.96 6.29
CA THR A 666 13.77 -3.58 5.11
C THR A 666 12.80 -4.71 5.47
N PHE A 667 12.68 -5.10 6.74
CA PHE A 667 11.87 -6.26 7.15
C PHE A 667 10.42 -6.17 6.68
N THR A 668 9.72 -5.10 7.06
CA THR A 668 8.28 -4.96 6.76
C THR A 668 8.04 -4.85 5.26
N GLU A 669 8.91 -4.12 4.55
CA GLU A 669 8.84 -3.96 3.11
C GLU A 669 9.08 -5.30 2.39
N ALA A 670 10.04 -6.11 2.85
CA ALA A 670 10.29 -7.44 2.33
C ALA A 670 9.09 -8.38 2.56
N GLU A 671 8.45 -8.30 3.73
CA GLU A 671 7.25 -9.09 4.03
C GLU A 671 6.03 -8.69 3.19
N ILE A 672 5.91 -7.41 2.80
CA ILE A 672 4.89 -6.92 1.85
C ILE A 672 5.23 -7.39 0.42
N ARG A 673 6.48 -7.20 -0.02
CA ARG A 673 6.94 -7.57 -1.38
C ARG A 673 6.88 -9.07 -1.66
N ALA A 674 7.08 -9.90 -0.64
CA ALA A 674 6.95 -11.35 -0.75
C ALA A 674 5.49 -11.86 -0.74
N GLY A 675 4.52 -10.99 -0.43
CA GLY A 675 3.11 -11.36 -0.33
C GLY A 675 2.35 -11.19 -1.65
N ILE A 676 1.29 -11.99 -1.85
CA ILE A 676 0.37 -11.87 -2.99
C ILE A 676 -0.19 -10.44 -3.14
N ILE A 677 -0.35 -9.72 -2.03
CA ILE A 677 -0.81 -8.33 -1.99
C ILE A 677 -0.02 -7.41 -2.92
N PHE A 678 1.29 -7.62 -3.06
CA PHE A 678 2.15 -6.82 -3.92
C PHE A 678 1.78 -6.99 -5.40
N GLN A 679 1.54 -8.23 -5.83
CA GLN A 679 1.13 -8.51 -7.22
C GLN A 679 -0.28 -8.00 -7.49
N VAL A 680 -1.21 -8.15 -6.53
CA VAL A 680 -2.57 -7.61 -6.66
C VAL A 680 -2.56 -6.08 -6.76
N SER A 681 -1.70 -5.41 -5.98
CA SER A 681 -1.48 -3.97 -6.07
C SER A 681 -0.97 -3.54 -7.44
N LYS A 682 0.06 -4.22 -7.98
CA LYS A 682 0.62 -3.93 -9.32
C LYS A 682 -0.44 -4.08 -10.41
N LEU A 683 -1.21 -5.18 -10.37
CA LEU A 683 -2.31 -5.41 -11.31
C LEU A 683 -3.39 -4.33 -11.23
N CYS A 684 -3.82 -3.98 -10.01
CA CYS A 684 -4.84 -2.97 -9.80
C CYS A 684 -4.39 -1.59 -10.31
N THR A 685 -3.15 -1.17 -10.03
CA THR A 685 -2.57 0.08 -10.53
C THR A 685 -2.49 0.10 -12.06
N MET A 686 -2.04 -0.99 -12.69
CA MET A 686 -2.01 -1.08 -14.16
C MET A 686 -3.42 -0.97 -14.77
N LEU A 687 -4.41 -1.63 -14.19
CA LEU A 687 -5.80 -1.54 -14.64
C LEU A 687 -6.36 -0.14 -14.46
N LEU A 688 -6.08 0.53 -13.36
CA LEU A 688 -6.46 1.94 -13.14
C LEU A 688 -5.85 2.86 -14.21
N LYS A 689 -4.56 2.67 -14.53
CA LYS A 689 -3.88 3.40 -15.61
C LYS A 689 -4.55 3.15 -16.96
N ALA A 690 -4.87 1.90 -17.28
CA ALA A 690 -5.57 1.54 -18.51
C ALA A 690 -6.97 2.16 -18.60
N VAL A 691 -7.72 2.19 -17.48
CA VAL A 691 -9.06 2.80 -17.42
C VAL A 691 -8.97 4.31 -17.62
N ARG A 692 -8.00 4.99 -16.99
CA ARG A 692 -7.77 6.44 -17.16
C ARG A 692 -7.50 6.79 -18.61
N THR A 693 -6.60 6.04 -19.27
CA THR A 693 -6.33 6.20 -20.72
C THR A 693 -7.57 5.93 -21.56
N THR A 694 -8.37 4.93 -21.20
CA THR A 694 -9.63 4.60 -21.91
C THR A 694 -10.67 5.73 -21.81
N LEU A 695 -10.72 6.44 -20.67
CA LEU A 695 -11.56 7.60 -20.43
C LEU A 695 -11.01 8.90 -21.04
N GLY A 696 -9.78 8.90 -21.57
CA GLY A 696 -9.09 10.11 -21.99
C GLY A 696 -8.72 11.04 -20.82
N SER A 697 -8.74 10.54 -19.59
CA SER A 697 -8.38 11.32 -18.40
C SER A 697 -6.88 11.53 -18.36
N GLN A 698 -6.45 12.75 -18.05
CA GLN A 698 -5.05 13.06 -17.81
C GLN A 698 -4.59 12.71 -16.38
N GLY A 699 -5.35 11.96 -15.59
CA GLY A 699 -4.96 11.60 -14.22
C GLY A 699 -4.92 12.78 -13.24
N PHE A 700 -5.45 13.94 -13.68
CA PHE A 700 -5.74 15.09 -12.84
C PHE A 700 -7.25 15.27 -12.74
N ASP A 701 -7.70 15.75 -11.59
CA ASP A 701 -9.04 16.27 -11.41
C ASP A 701 -8.94 17.75 -10.96
N VAL A 702 -9.68 18.63 -11.62
CA VAL A 702 -9.57 20.08 -11.44
C VAL A 702 -10.69 20.54 -10.52
N LEU A 703 -10.35 20.93 -9.29
CA LEU A 703 -11.32 21.45 -8.33
C LEU A 703 -11.52 22.95 -8.49
N VAL A 704 -10.42 23.67 -8.77
CA VAL A 704 -10.40 25.11 -9.01
C VAL A 704 -9.52 25.39 -10.24
N PRO A 705 -10.11 25.72 -11.40
CA PRO A 705 -9.35 26.05 -12.59
C PRO A 705 -8.63 27.40 -12.43
N GLY A 706 -7.49 27.55 -13.10
CA GLY A 706 -6.70 28.77 -13.05
C GLY A 706 -5.25 28.58 -13.50
N LEU A 707 -4.55 29.70 -13.66
CA LEU A 707 -3.13 29.74 -13.99
C LEU A 707 -2.34 30.26 -12.79
N ALA A 708 -1.46 29.43 -12.26
CA ALA A 708 -0.61 29.75 -11.11
C ALA A 708 0.87 29.63 -11.47
N HIS A 709 1.69 30.56 -10.97
CA HIS A 709 3.14 30.53 -11.12
C HIS A 709 3.79 30.65 -9.75
N GLY A 710 4.69 29.74 -9.41
CA GLY A 710 5.35 29.80 -8.10
C GLY A 710 6.43 28.74 -7.93
N THR A 711 7.17 28.84 -6.83
CA THR A 711 8.12 27.79 -6.45
C THR A 711 7.35 26.57 -5.95
N LEU A 712 7.67 25.39 -6.48
CA LEU A 712 7.06 24.12 -6.07
C LEU A 712 7.67 23.66 -4.74
N ILE A 713 6.83 23.46 -3.72
CA ILE A 713 7.24 22.98 -2.40
C ILE A 713 6.40 21.77 -2.03
N GLN A 714 7.05 20.67 -1.65
CA GLN A 714 6.37 19.48 -1.16
C GLN A 714 6.11 19.57 0.34
N VAL A 715 4.88 19.28 0.74
CA VAL A 715 4.47 19.19 2.15
C VAL A 715 3.60 17.95 2.37
N GLU A 716 3.59 17.43 3.60
CA GLU A 716 2.72 16.30 3.94
C GLU A 716 1.25 16.75 4.00
N ARG A 717 0.98 17.87 4.67
CA ARG A 717 -0.36 18.46 4.85
C ARG A 717 -0.30 20.00 4.82
N ILE A 718 -1.43 20.64 4.54
CA ILE A 718 -1.57 22.09 4.58
C ILE A 718 -1.87 22.51 6.02
N VAL A 719 -0.83 22.89 6.77
CA VAL A 719 -0.97 23.38 8.15
C VAL A 719 -0.56 24.85 8.28
N PRO A 720 -1.24 25.65 9.11
CA PRO A 720 -0.84 27.03 9.36
C PRO A 720 0.60 27.12 9.90
N GLY A 721 1.46 27.86 9.18
CA GLY A 721 2.89 28.03 9.51
C GLY A 721 3.84 27.00 8.89
N ILE A 722 3.38 26.20 7.91
CA ILE A 722 4.22 25.19 7.23
C ILE A 722 5.34 25.82 6.39
N LEU A 723 5.12 27.01 5.85
CA LEU A 723 6.12 27.72 5.05
C LEU A 723 7.12 28.44 5.97
N PRO A 724 8.43 28.18 5.83
CA PRO A 724 9.45 28.93 6.56
C PRO A 724 9.36 30.42 6.24
N SER A 725 9.61 31.28 7.23
CA SER A 725 9.63 32.76 7.05
C SER A 725 10.63 33.24 5.99
N SER A 726 11.53 32.37 5.53
CA SER A 726 12.55 32.61 4.51
C SER A 726 12.05 32.45 3.07
N VAL A 727 10.85 31.91 2.85
CA VAL A 727 10.28 31.73 1.50
C VAL A 727 9.49 32.99 1.13
N ASP A 728 10.09 33.84 0.29
CA ASP A 728 9.48 35.06 -0.24
C ASP A 728 9.08 34.86 -1.72
N GLY A 729 7.88 35.30 -2.11
CA GLY A 729 7.31 35.12 -3.46
C GLY A 729 6.31 33.95 -3.59
N PRO A 730 5.62 33.81 -4.74
CA PRO A 730 4.50 32.90 -4.91
C PRO A 730 4.92 31.41 -4.86
N VAL A 731 4.07 30.59 -4.25
CA VAL A 731 4.32 29.17 -3.97
C VAL A 731 3.22 28.30 -4.56
N ILE A 732 3.62 27.15 -5.11
CA ILE A 732 2.71 26.07 -5.48
C ILE A 732 3.00 24.89 -4.55
N LEU A 733 1.99 24.43 -3.82
CA LEU A 733 2.15 23.32 -2.88
C LEU A 733 1.86 21.99 -3.56
N MET A 734 2.75 21.03 -3.37
CA MET A 734 2.48 19.62 -3.63
C MET A 734 2.17 18.95 -2.30
N VAL A 735 0.92 18.56 -2.09
CA VAL A 735 0.39 18.14 -0.79
C VAL A 735 0.08 16.66 -0.80
N SER A 736 0.66 15.91 0.13
CA SER A 736 0.51 14.45 0.14
C SER A 736 -0.89 14.00 0.59
N LYS A 737 -1.47 14.67 1.60
CA LYS A 737 -2.79 14.32 2.17
C LYS A 737 -3.56 15.57 2.56
N ALA A 738 -4.88 15.47 2.51
CA ALA A 738 -5.78 16.47 3.05
C ALA A 738 -6.91 15.80 3.84
N ASP A 739 -7.15 16.32 5.04
CA ASP A 739 -8.23 15.93 5.93
C ASP A 739 -9.53 16.71 5.59
N GLY A 740 -9.46 17.71 4.70
CA GLY A 740 -10.56 18.57 4.24
C GLY A 740 -10.83 19.77 5.14
N ASP A 741 -10.11 19.84 6.24
CA ASP A 741 -10.18 20.88 7.24
C ASP A 741 -9.09 21.95 7.05
N GLU A 742 -8.31 21.94 5.97
CA GLU A 742 -7.20 22.87 5.79
C GLU A 742 -7.58 24.26 5.26
N GLU A 743 -6.87 25.29 5.71
CA GLU A 743 -6.97 26.66 5.16
C GLU A 743 -5.76 26.97 4.31
N VAL A 744 -5.98 27.13 3.01
CA VAL A 744 -4.90 27.18 2.02
C VAL A 744 -4.08 28.45 2.19
N THR A 745 -4.72 29.61 2.29
CA THR A 745 -4.03 30.90 2.50
C THR A 745 -3.54 31.11 3.93
N ALA A 746 -4.14 30.47 4.94
CA ALA A 746 -3.63 30.53 6.31
C ALA A 746 -2.30 29.77 6.49
N ALA A 747 -1.97 28.85 5.57
CA ALA A 747 -0.66 28.23 5.49
C ALA A 747 0.42 29.16 4.89
N GLY A 748 0.01 30.21 4.18
CA GLY A 748 0.86 31.30 3.67
C GLY A 748 0.19 32.12 2.56
N ASN A 749 0.25 33.45 2.68
CA ASN A 749 -0.42 34.40 1.77
C ASN A 749 0.07 34.34 0.32
N ASN A 750 1.22 33.71 0.12
CA ASN A 750 1.89 33.54 -1.16
C ASN A 750 1.53 32.22 -1.86
N ILE A 751 0.68 31.38 -1.27
CA ILE A 751 0.24 30.14 -1.92
C ILE A 751 -0.76 30.49 -3.03
N VAL A 752 -0.37 30.21 -4.26
CA VAL A 752 -1.16 30.52 -5.47
C VAL A 752 -1.68 29.27 -6.18
N GLY A 753 -1.17 28.08 -5.83
CA GLY A 753 -1.64 26.82 -6.38
C GLY A 753 -1.42 25.63 -5.44
N VAL A 754 -2.25 24.60 -5.58
CA VAL A 754 -2.17 23.34 -4.83
C VAL A 754 -2.35 22.14 -5.77
N ILE A 755 -1.46 21.16 -5.64
CA ILE A 755 -1.51 19.84 -6.27
C ILE A 755 -1.63 18.81 -5.14
N LEU A 756 -2.83 18.29 -4.89
CA LEU A 756 -3.09 17.29 -3.86
C LEU A 756 -2.98 15.87 -4.42
N LEU A 757 -2.23 15.00 -3.73
CA LEU A 757 -1.96 13.61 -4.17
C LEU A 757 -3.05 12.62 -3.72
N GLN A 758 -4.25 13.14 -3.49
CA GLN A 758 -5.41 12.43 -2.94
C GLN A 758 -6.67 12.91 -3.65
N GLU A 759 -7.60 12.01 -3.96
CA GLU A 759 -8.94 12.36 -4.43
C GLU A 759 -9.68 13.22 -3.38
N LEU A 760 -10.39 14.24 -3.84
CA LEU A 760 -11.16 15.13 -2.98
C LEU A 760 -12.48 15.48 -3.68
N PRO A 761 -13.64 15.38 -2.99
CA PRO A 761 -14.91 15.85 -3.53
C PRO A 761 -14.80 17.30 -3.98
N HIS A 762 -15.39 17.62 -5.14
CA HIS A 762 -15.36 18.99 -5.66
C HIS A 762 -16.10 19.92 -4.71
N LEU A 763 -17.18 19.45 -4.10
CA LEU A 763 -18.01 20.23 -3.19
C LEU A 763 -17.56 20.10 -1.72
N SER A 764 -16.38 19.53 -1.47
CA SER A 764 -15.77 19.46 -0.13
C SER A 764 -15.52 20.86 0.45
N HIS A 765 -15.42 20.95 1.77
CA HIS A 765 -15.06 22.21 2.44
C HIS A 765 -13.77 22.80 1.85
N LEU A 766 -12.71 22.00 1.76
CA LEU A 766 -11.43 22.42 1.21
C LEU A 766 -11.54 22.86 -0.26
N GLY A 767 -12.31 22.17 -1.10
CA GLY A 767 -12.58 22.60 -2.48
C GLY A 767 -13.32 23.94 -2.56
N VAL A 768 -14.34 24.14 -1.71
CA VAL A 768 -15.08 25.42 -1.60
C VAL A 768 -14.18 26.55 -1.12
N ARG A 769 -13.34 26.32 -0.11
CA ARG A 769 -12.40 27.30 0.45
C ARG A 769 -11.41 27.78 -0.61
N ALA A 770 -10.78 26.86 -1.34
CA ALA A 770 -9.82 27.22 -2.38
C ALA A 770 -10.42 28.09 -3.48
N ARG A 771 -11.71 27.89 -3.83
CA ARG A 771 -12.41 28.78 -4.78
C ARG A 771 -12.61 30.19 -4.22
N GLN A 772 -13.05 30.28 -2.96
CA GLN A 772 -13.25 31.57 -2.30
C GLN A 772 -11.92 32.35 -2.20
N GLU A 773 -10.83 31.63 -1.93
CA GLU A 773 -9.47 32.16 -1.85
C GLU A 773 -8.80 32.36 -3.23
N LYS A 774 -9.45 31.92 -4.32
CA LYS A 774 -8.96 31.98 -5.71
C LYS A 774 -7.61 31.28 -5.91
N VAL A 775 -7.40 30.17 -5.22
CA VAL A 775 -6.20 29.34 -5.36
C VAL A 775 -6.46 28.24 -6.38
N THR A 776 -5.61 28.14 -7.42
CA THR A 776 -5.69 27.06 -8.40
C THR A 776 -5.50 25.73 -7.69
N PHE A 777 -6.43 24.79 -7.84
CA PHE A 777 -6.41 23.54 -7.09
C PHE A 777 -6.75 22.35 -7.97
N VAL A 778 -5.78 21.44 -8.09
CA VAL A 778 -5.93 20.15 -8.76
C VAL A 778 -5.59 19.00 -7.82
N THR A 779 -6.22 17.85 -8.03
CA THR A 779 -5.76 16.59 -7.47
C THR A 779 -5.07 15.78 -8.56
N CYS A 780 -4.10 14.95 -8.18
CA CYS A 780 -3.40 14.05 -9.08
C CYS A 780 -3.24 12.69 -8.41
N GLU A 781 -3.67 11.63 -9.11
CA GLU A 781 -3.58 10.26 -8.61
C GLU A 781 -2.70 9.37 -9.51
N ASP A 782 -2.03 9.97 -10.48
CA ASP A 782 -1.19 9.28 -11.44
C ASP A 782 0.25 9.28 -10.95
N ASP A 783 0.71 8.14 -10.43
CA ASP A 783 2.02 7.98 -9.81
C ASP A 783 3.18 8.45 -10.72
N ASP A 784 3.09 8.22 -12.04
CA ASP A 784 4.11 8.66 -13.00
C ASP A 784 4.16 10.19 -13.09
N LYS A 785 2.99 10.85 -13.07
CA LYS A 785 2.88 12.30 -13.07
C LYS A 785 3.36 12.89 -11.74
N ILE A 786 3.02 12.24 -10.63
CA ILE A 786 3.48 12.61 -9.30
C ILE A 786 5.01 12.57 -9.25
N GLU A 787 5.64 11.51 -9.74
CA GLU A 787 7.11 11.42 -9.80
C GLU A 787 7.72 12.49 -10.70
N ASN A 788 7.11 12.79 -11.85
CA ASN A 788 7.57 13.85 -12.74
C ASN A 788 7.45 15.24 -12.10
N ILE A 789 6.40 15.50 -11.33
CA ILE A 789 6.22 16.74 -10.56
C ILE A 789 7.24 16.81 -9.41
N LYS A 790 7.52 15.70 -8.70
CA LYS A 790 8.56 15.65 -7.65
C LYS A 790 9.94 16.06 -8.18
N LYS A 791 10.29 15.71 -9.41
CA LYS A 791 11.54 16.16 -10.07
C LYS A 791 11.63 17.68 -10.25
N LEU A 792 10.53 18.40 -10.06
CA LEU A 792 10.45 19.87 -10.12
C LEU A 792 10.49 20.54 -8.73
N GLU A 793 10.64 19.77 -7.65
CA GLU A 793 10.70 20.31 -6.30
C GLU A 793 11.80 21.40 -6.17
N GLY A 794 11.45 22.50 -5.52
CA GLY A 794 12.32 23.67 -5.34
C GLY A 794 12.49 24.56 -6.58
N LYS A 795 11.95 24.17 -7.74
CA LYS A 795 12.00 24.98 -8.98
C LYS A 795 10.78 25.88 -9.10
N TYR A 796 10.92 26.94 -9.90
CA TYR A 796 9.80 27.80 -10.28
C TYR A 796 9.00 27.13 -11.41
N VAL A 797 7.71 26.93 -11.20
CA VAL A 797 6.84 26.17 -12.11
C VAL A 797 5.57 26.95 -12.46
N SER A 798 5.01 26.64 -13.62
CA SER A 798 3.68 27.07 -14.06
C SER A 798 2.71 25.90 -13.92
N LEU A 799 1.60 26.12 -13.22
CA LEU A 799 0.46 25.22 -13.12
C LEU A 799 -0.71 25.85 -13.90
N ASP A 800 -1.01 25.28 -15.06
CA ASP A 800 -2.15 25.66 -15.89
C ASP A 800 -3.23 24.58 -15.75
N ALA A 801 -4.35 24.92 -15.09
CA ALA A 801 -5.46 24.00 -14.83
C ALA A 801 -6.73 24.48 -15.52
N SER A 802 -7.27 23.63 -16.40
CA SER A 802 -8.50 23.89 -17.16
C SER A 802 -9.41 22.66 -17.17
N PRO A 803 -10.71 22.79 -17.50
CA PRO A 803 -11.58 21.64 -17.71
C PRO A 803 -11.06 20.68 -18.80
N SER A 804 -10.24 21.17 -19.74
CA SER A 804 -9.63 20.37 -20.81
C SER A 804 -8.35 19.62 -20.41
N GLY A 805 -7.77 19.91 -19.24
CA GLY A 805 -6.55 19.27 -18.76
C GLY A 805 -5.67 20.17 -17.90
N VAL A 806 -4.61 19.57 -17.37
CA VAL A 806 -3.66 20.23 -16.46
C VAL A 806 -2.25 20.07 -16.99
N ASN A 807 -1.50 21.17 -17.04
CA ASN A 807 -0.10 21.20 -17.43
C ASN A 807 0.77 21.78 -16.30
N VAL A 808 1.81 21.05 -15.91
CA VAL A 808 2.81 21.50 -14.93
C VAL A 808 4.16 21.53 -15.64
N SER A 809 4.75 22.71 -15.79
CA SER A 809 6.01 22.87 -16.52
C SER A 809 6.97 23.83 -15.81
N PRO A 810 8.29 23.63 -15.94
CA PRO A 810 9.28 24.58 -15.43
C PRO A 810 9.10 25.93 -16.11
N SER A 811 9.14 27.02 -15.35
CA SER A 811 9.09 28.38 -15.87
C SER A 811 10.39 29.12 -15.56
N SER A 812 10.96 29.79 -16.55
CA SER A 812 12.24 30.50 -16.46
C SER A 812 12.11 31.94 -15.95
N VAL A 813 10.93 32.37 -15.50
CA VAL A 813 10.70 33.77 -15.14
C VAL A 813 10.89 34.01 -13.64
N LYS A 814 12.07 34.51 -13.27
CA LYS A 814 12.25 35.36 -12.06
C LYS A 814 12.23 36.85 -12.37
N ASP A 815 12.04 37.26 -13.63
CA ASP A 815 12.08 38.66 -14.06
C ASP A 815 10.71 39.20 -14.51
N GLY A 816 10.13 40.05 -13.65
CA GLY A 816 9.28 41.17 -14.06
C GLY A 816 7.87 40.84 -14.57
N VAL A 817 6.92 40.61 -13.66
CA VAL A 817 5.55 41.06 -13.92
C VAL A 817 5.58 42.59 -13.88
N ARG A 818 5.69 43.20 -15.07
CA ARG A 818 5.22 44.56 -15.28
C ARG A 818 3.72 44.56 -14.99
N ASP A 819 3.32 45.47 -14.10
CA ASP A 819 1.95 45.98 -14.00
C ASP A 819 1.29 46.03 -15.38
N SER A 820 0.38 45.10 -15.62
CA SER A 820 -0.79 45.36 -16.44
C SER A 820 -1.94 45.39 -15.44
N PRO A 821 -2.37 46.57 -14.98
CA PRO A 821 -3.51 46.66 -14.09
C PRO A 821 -4.69 46.10 -14.88
N VAL A 822 -5.20 44.95 -14.44
CA VAL A 822 -6.61 44.64 -14.69
C VAL A 822 -7.36 45.78 -14.02
N GLU A 823 -8.06 46.58 -14.82
CA GLU A 823 -8.84 47.74 -14.38
C GLU A 823 -9.78 47.32 -13.25
N ILE A 824 -9.35 47.55 -12.01
CA ILE A 824 -10.24 47.78 -10.90
C ILE A 824 -10.86 49.14 -11.22
N SER A 825 -12.09 49.15 -11.71
CA SER A 825 -12.86 50.38 -11.94
C SER A 825 -13.16 51.05 -10.59
N SER A 826 -12.19 51.79 -10.09
CA SER A 826 -12.26 52.63 -8.91
C SER A 826 -12.97 53.95 -9.23
N ASN A 827 -14.21 53.89 -9.69
CA ASN A 827 -15.12 55.03 -9.71
C ASN A 827 -16.32 54.75 -8.80
N GLY A 828 -16.00 54.73 -7.51
CA GLY A 828 -16.93 54.90 -6.41
C GLY A 828 -16.15 55.56 -5.30
N THR A 829 -16.33 56.87 -5.14
CA THR A 829 -15.92 57.63 -3.97
C THR A 829 -16.18 56.82 -2.69
N PRO A 830 -15.22 56.70 -1.75
CA PRO A 830 -15.46 56.11 -0.44
C PRO A 830 -16.24 57.11 0.41
N THR A 831 -17.50 57.31 0.05
CA THR A 831 -18.53 57.93 0.87
C THR A 831 -19.67 56.94 0.97
N GLU A 832 -19.37 55.80 1.60
CA GLU A 832 -20.28 55.08 2.48
C GLU A 832 -19.43 54.06 3.23
N SER A 833 -19.11 54.41 4.48
CA SER A 833 -18.65 53.47 5.49
C SER A 833 -19.70 52.38 5.64
N VAL A 834 -19.55 51.27 4.91
CA VAL A 834 -20.25 50.03 5.25
C VAL A 834 -19.66 49.61 6.59
N ASN A 835 -20.40 49.92 7.66
CA ASN A 835 -20.09 49.52 9.02
C ASN A 835 -19.72 48.03 9.03
N LYS A 836 -18.44 47.72 9.26
CA LYS A 836 -18.01 46.37 9.70
C LYS A 836 -18.58 46.17 11.11
N SER A 837 -19.86 45.84 11.21
CA SER A 837 -20.45 45.47 12.49
C SER A 837 -20.05 44.03 12.79
N ILE A 838 -18.95 43.87 13.51
CA ILE A 838 -18.87 42.79 14.49
C ILE A 838 -20.11 43.00 15.37
N TYR A 839 -21.10 42.13 15.23
CA TYR A 839 -22.36 42.29 15.98
C TYR A 839 -22.01 42.22 17.47
N SER A 840 -22.23 43.33 18.18
CA SER A 840 -22.08 43.41 19.62
C SER A 840 -23.10 42.49 20.27
N SER A 841 -22.64 41.55 21.09
CA SER A 841 -23.45 40.58 21.84
C SER A 841 -24.27 41.22 22.99
N GLN A 842 -24.39 42.55 23.03
CA GLN A 842 -25.13 43.25 24.08
C GLN A 842 -26.62 43.28 23.80
N GLY A 843 -27.35 42.29 24.32
CA GLY A 843 -28.75 42.51 24.72
C GLY A 843 -29.79 41.43 24.43
N VAL A 844 -29.51 40.13 24.65
CA VAL A 844 -30.59 39.13 24.67
C VAL A 844 -30.65 38.39 26.01
N SER A 845 -31.88 38.22 26.50
CA SER A 845 -32.24 37.62 27.79
C SER A 845 -31.51 36.30 28.02
N THR A 846 -30.52 36.38 28.90
CA THR A 846 -29.52 35.39 29.23
C THR A 846 -30.13 34.18 29.95
N GLY A 847 -30.16 33.01 29.27
CA GLY A 847 -30.43 31.71 29.91
C GLY A 847 -31.66 30.92 29.42
N ASP A 848 -32.15 31.15 28.20
CA ASP A 848 -33.14 30.25 27.56
C ASP A 848 -32.75 29.93 26.12
N ILE A 849 -33.31 28.85 25.59
CA ILE A 849 -33.09 28.43 24.20
C ILE A 849 -33.95 29.23 23.22
N ILE A 850 -33.48 29.40 22.00
CA ILE A 850 -34.23 30.03 20.90
C ILE A 850 -34.80 28.91 20.00
N PRO A 851 -36.10 28.87 19.72
CA PRO A 851 -36.67 27.98 18.71
C PRO A 851 -35.99 28.22 17.35
N LEU A 852 -35.69 27.17 16.59
CA LEU A 852 -34.93 27.32 15.34
C LEU A 852 -35.58 28.30 14.35
N ALA A 853 -36.91 28.35 14.27
CA ALA A 853 -37.64 29.27 13.39
C ALA A 853 -37.41 30.76 13.73
N ASP A 854 -37.04 31.06 14.98
CA ASP A 854 -36.80 32.41 15.49
C ASP A 854 -35.30 32.76 15.52
N ALA A 855 -34.42 31.87 15.03
CA ALA A 855 -32.98 32.08 15.02
C ALA A 855 -32.58 33.21 14.04
N ASP A 856 -31.81 34.17 14.52
CA ASP A 856 -31.27 35.28 13.72
C ASP A 856 -29.74 35.38 13.84
N VAL A 857 -29.12 36.13 12.92
CA VAL A 857 -27.65 36.23 12.84
C VAL A 857 -27.03 36.88 14.08
N GLN A 858 -27.73 37.83 14.71
CA GLN A 858 -27.23 38.59 15.87
C GLN A 858 -27.22 37.76 17.16
N THR A 859 -28.11 36.78 17.27
CA THR A 859 -28.28 35.95 18.47
C THR A 859 -27.70 34.54 18.32
N SER A 860 -27.70 34.03 17.09
CA SER A 860 -27.52 32.60 16.80
C SER A 860 -26.42 32.33 15.78
N GLY A 861 -25.87 33.36 15.14
CA GLY A 861 -24.90 33.21 14.05
C GLY A 861 -25.55 32.83 12.72
N ALA A 862 -24.78 32.94 11.63
CA ALA A 862 -25.30 32.82 10.27
C ALA A 862 -25.78 31.40 9.92
N LYS A 863 -25.08 30.36 10.42
CA LYS A 863 -25.45 28.96 10.16
C LYS A 863 -26.82 28.64 10.76
N ALA A 864 -27.01 28.93 12.04
CA ALA A 864 -28.29 28.69 12.72
C ALA A 864 -29.43 29.53 12.13
N ALA A 865 -29.18 30.81 11.79
CA ALA A 865 -30.17 31.67 11.15
C ALA A 865 -30.59 31.16 9.75
N SER A 866 -29.65 30.63 8.97
CA SER A 866 -29.92 30.01 7.67
C SER A 866 -30.80 28.75 7.84
N CYS A 867 -30.48 27.90 8.82
CA CYS A 867 -31.31 26.75 9.18
C CYS A 867 -32.73 27.17 9.64
N GLY A 868 -32.85 28.25 10.41
CA GLY A 868 -34.13 28.84 10.81
C GLY A 868 -34.98 29.34 9.64
N THR A 869 -34.33 29.98 8.67
CA THR A 869 -34.96 30.42 7.43
C THR A 869 -35.48 29.22 6.63
N LEU A 870 -34.67 28.16 6.50
CA LEU A 870 -35.09 26.92 5.83
C LEU A 870 -36.24 26.23 6.56
N ALA A 871 -36.27 26.24 7.90
CA ALA A 871 -37.39 25.70 8.68
C ALA A 871 -38.69 26.47 8.44
N SER A 872 -38.61 27.79 8.39
CA SER A 872 -39.75 28.66 8.09
C SER A 872 -40.27 28.45 6.66
N LEU A 873 -39.36 28.31 5.69
CA LEU A 873 -39.71 28.01 4.29
C LEU A 873 -40.31 26.62 4.13
N ALA A 874 -39.78 25.60 4.82
CA ALA A 874 -40.30 24.23 4.79
C ALA A 874 -41.77 24.19 5.25
N ALA A 875 -42.14 24.94 6.29
CA ALA A 875 -43.50 25.02 6.82
C ALA A 875 -44.53 25.56 5.81
N VAL A 876 -44.10 26.36 4.83
CA VAL A 876 -44.96 26.91 3.77
C VAL A 876 -44.73 26.30 2.39
N SER A 877 -43.71 25.45 2.24
CA SER A 877 -43.23 24.90 0.96
C SER A 877 -44.31 24.15 0.17
N ALA A 878 -45.19 23.41 0.87
CA ALA A 878 -46.30 22.68 0.25
C ALA A 878 -47.36 23.59 -0.40
N LYS A 879 -47.38 24.89 -0.08
CA LYS A 879 -48.30 25.89 -0.67
C LYS A 879 -47.77 26.46 -1.99
N VAL A 880 -46.48 26.27 -2.29
CA VAL A 880 -45.83 26.74 -3.51
C VAL A 880 -45.79 25.60 -4.53
N LYS A 881 -46.16 25.88 -5.78
CA LYS A 881 -46.15 24.91 -6.88
C LYS A 881 -45.40 25.47 -8.08
N ASN A 882 -44.71 24.60 -8.83
CA ASN A 882 -44.16 24.96 -10.13
C ASN A 882 -45.27 25.08 -11.20
N ASP A 883 -44.89 25.50 -12.42
CA ASP A 883 -45.82 25.68 -13.55
C ASP A 883 -46.56 24.38 -13.97
N GLN A 884 -46.02 23.22 -13.57
CA GLN A 884 -46.61 21.90 -13.80
C GLN A 884 -47.49 21.43 -12.64
N GLY A 885 -47.69 22.26 -11.61
CA GLY A 885 -48.51 21.96 -10.44
C GLY A 885 -47.84 21.08 -9.39
N VAL A 886 -46.54 20.79 -9.51
CA VAL A 886 -45.75 20.02 -8.55
C VAL A 886 -45.42 20.91 -7.34
N PRO A 887 -45.77 20.51 -6.11
CA PRO A 887 -45.41 21.25 -4.91
C PRO A 887 -43.89 21.30 -4.69
N ALA A 888 -43.36 22.45 -4.30
CA ALA A 888 -41.95 22.62 -3.93
C ALA A 888 -41.64 22.15 -2.50
N SER A 889 -42.36 21.12 -2.01
CA SER A 889 -42.33 20.70 -0.62
C SER A 889 -40.98 20.08 -0.24
N PHE A 890 -40.39 20.54 0.86
CA PHE A 890 -39.21 19.95 1.47
C PHE A 890 -39.32 19.96 3.01
N ASN A 891 -38.53 19.12 3.67
CA ASN A 891 -38.50 19.00 5.12
C ASN A 891 -37.14 19.41 5.68
N VAL A 892 -37.14 19.86 6.93
CA VAL A 892 -35.92 20.06 7.72
C VAL A 892 -36.05 19.32 9.05
N PRO A 893 -34.94 18.85 9.66
CA PRO A 893 -34.97 18.29 11.01
C PRO A 893 -35.33 19.36 12.06
N ASN A 894 -36.00 18.97 13.14
CA ASN A 894 -36.29 19.90 14.23
C ASN A 894 -34.99 20.36 14.90
N GLY A 895 -34.98 21.59 15.39
CA GLY A 895 -33.82 22.18 16.04
C GLY A 895 -34.15 23.28 17.03
N ALA A 896 -33.16 23.64 17.83
CA ALA A 896 -33.15 24.78 18.73
C ALA A 896 -31.73 25.36 18.82
N VAL A 897 -31.61 26.60 19.26
CA VAL A 897 -30.32 27.28 19.40
C VAL A 897 -30.06 27.65 20.85
N ILE A 898 -28.85 27.36 21.31
CA ILE A 898 -28.28 27.96 22.51
C ILE A 898 -27.57 29.25 22.07
N PRO A 899 -28.07 30.43 22.44
CA PRO A 899 -27.62 31.70 21.86
C PRO A 899 -26.24 32.15 22.36
N PHE A 900 -25.67 33.15 21.69
CA PHE A 900 -24.47 33.86 22.16
C PHE A 900 -24.66 34.37 23.60
N GLY A 901 -23.56 34.46 24.35
CA GLY A 901 -23.58 34.86 25.77
C GLY A 901 -23.78 33.70 26.74
N THR A 902 -24.25 32.53 26.26
CA THR A 902 -24.49 31.37 27.15
C THR A 902 -23.22 30.74 27.69
N MET A 903 -22.16 30.68 26.88
CA MET A 903 -20.84 30.22 27.31
C MET A 903 -20.29 31.12 28.42
N GLU A 904 -20.37 32.43 28.22
CA GLU A 904 -19.88 33.44 29.14
C GLU A 904 -20.65 33.41 30.48
N LEU A 905 -21.97 33.19 30.44
CA LEU A 905 -22.77 32.94 31.64
C LEU A 905 -22.33 31.68 32.38
N ALA A 906 -22.12 30.58 31.66
CA ALA A 906 -21.70 29.32 32.26
C ALA A 906 -20.31 29.44 32.90
N ILE A 907 -19.36 30.11 32.24
CA ILE A 907 -18.03 30.45 32.81
C ILE A 907 -18.17 31.28 34.09
N LYS A 908 -19.09 32.27 34.09
CA LYS A 908 -19.35 33.12 35.25
C LYS A 908 -19.95 32.36 36.43
N GLU A 909 -20.92 31.48 36.18
CA GLU A 909 -21.53 30.63 37.22
C GLU A 909 -20.53 29.63 37.82
N ASN A 910 -19.55 29.18 37.03
CA ASN A 910 -18.46 28.31 37.46
C ASN A 910 -17.28 29.06 38.12
N GLN A 911 -17.38 30.38 38.33
CA GLN A 911 -16.35 31.24 38.96
C GLN A 911 -15.00 31.24 38.23
N SER A 912 -14.99 31.00 36.91
CA SER A 912 -13.77 30.90 36.08
C SER A 912 -13.51 32.13 35.21
N THR A 913 -14.25 33.23 35.41
CA THR A 913 -14.17 34.44 34.56
C THR A 913 -12.78 35.07 34.54
N GLU A 914 -12.15 35.28 35.70
CA GLU A 914 -10.83 35.92 35.78
C GLU A 914 -9.75 35.12 35.06
N SER A 915 -9.74 33.79 35.25
CA SER A 915 -8.83 32.88 34.57
C SER A 915 -9.03 32.88 33.05
N PHE A 916 -10.29 32.90 32.60
CA PHE A 916 -10.64 32.93 31.19
C PHE A 916 -10.19 34.24 30.52
N GLU A 917 -10.49 35.39 31.13
CA GLU A 917 -10.07 36.70 30.63
C GLU A 917 -8.54 36.84 30.58
N SER A 918 -7.84 36.35 31.61
CA SER A 918 -6.37 36.37 31.64
C SER A 918 -5.73 35.51 30.55
N LEU A 919 -6.26 34.31 30.31
CA LEU A 919 -5.78 33.44 29.23
C LEU A 919 -6.07 34.04 27.85
N LEU A 920 -7.23 34.67 27.65
CA LEU A 920 -7.57 35.38 26.42
C LEU A 920 -6.62 36.54 26.14
N GLU A 921 -6.28 37.36 27.13
CA GLU A 921 -5.34 38.48 26.96
C GLU A 921 -3.94 37.99 26.58
N GLN A 922 -3.46 36.91 27.22
CA GLN A 922 -2.19 36.28 26.85
C GLN A 922 -2.24 35.73 25.42
N LEU A 923 -3.37 35.12 25.04
CA LEU A 923 -3.58 34.57 23.71
C LEU A 923 -3.58 35.63 22.61
N GLU A 924 -3.90 36.90 22.87
CA GLU A 924 -3.81 37.96 21.84
C GLU A 924 -2.35 38.25 21.42
N THR A 925 -1.40 38.05 22.33
CA THR A 925 0.02 38.43 22.14
C THR A 925 1.00 37.26 22.05
N ALA A 926 0.53 36.03 22.27
CA ALA A 926 1.37 34.82 22.30
C ALA A 926 2.15 34.58 21.00
N LYS A 927 3.43 34.22 21.13
CA LYS A 927 4.30 33.93 19.98
C LYS A 927 3.98 32.57 19.36
N MET A 928 4.20 32.44 18.05
CA MET A 928 4.03 31.17 17.33
C MET A 928 5.18 30.19 17.62
N ASP A 929 6.37 30.71 17.93
CA ASP A 929 7.57 29.92 18.21
C ASP A 929 7.68 29.55 19.69
N GLY A 930 8.09 28.30 19.99
CA GLY A 930 8.37 27.85 21.36
C GLY A 930 7.19 27.23 22.13
N GLY A 931 6.06 26.94 21.47
CA GLY A 931 4.94 26.18 22.04
C GLY A 931 4.02 26.95 23.01
N GLU A 932 4.23 28.26 23.17
CA GLU A 932 3.42 29.13 24.04
C GLU A 932 1.95 29.18 23.60
N LEU A 933 1.71 29.40 22.31
CA LEU A 933 0.36 29.43 21.73
C LEU A 933 -0.39 28.12 21.97
N ASP A 934 0.27 26.98 21.73
CA ASP A 934 -0.36 25.66 21.86
C ASP A 934 -0.77 25.39 23.32
N ARG A 935 0.09 25.76 24.26
CA ARG A 935 -0.22 25.67 25.69
C ARG A 935 -1.43 26.53 26.05
N LEU A 936 -1.46 27.80 25.65
CA LEU A 936 -2.58 28.71 25.96
C LEU A 936 -3.90 28.26 25.33
N CYS A 937 -3.86 27.76 24.08
CA CYS A 937 -5.02 27.14 23.44
C CYS A 937 -5.52 25.90 24.21
N ASN A 938 -4.61 25.05 24.68
CA ASN A 938 -4.97 23.87 25.48
C ASN A 938 -5.54 24.27 26.85
N ASP A 939 -4.95 25.26 27.52
CA ASP A 939 -5.42 25.76 28.82
C ASP A 939 -6.82 26.37 28.71
N LEU A 940 -7.11 27.15 27.65
CA LEU A 940 -8.45 27.67 27.37
C LEU A 940 -9.47 26.58 27.07
N GLN A 941 -9.13 25.62 26.20
CA GLN A 941 -10.00 24.51 25.86
C GLN A 941 -10.33 23.65 27.08
N ASN A 942 -9.34 23.36 27.93
CA ASN A 942 -9.53 22.61 29.17
C ASN A 942 -10.44 23.37 30.15
N LEU A 943 -10.25 24.69 30.30
CA LEU A 943 -11.10 25.53 31.12
C LEU A 943 -12.56 25.46 30.64
N ILE A 944 -12.81 25.67 29.35
CA ILE A 944 -14.17 25.67 28.78
C ILE A 944 -14.81 24.28 28.87
N THR A 945 -14.04 23.22 28.62
CA THR A 945 -14.55 21.85 28.70
C THR A 945 -14.91 21.43 30.14
N SER A 946 -14.34 22.10 31.15
CA SER A 946 -14.65 21.86 32.56
C SER A 946 -15.91 22.59 33.07
N VAL A 947 -16.49 23.47 32.26
CA VAL A 947 -17.67 24.26 32.62
C VAL A 947 -18.93 23.37 32.64
N GLN A 948 -19.77 23.53 33.66
CA GLN A 948 -21.07 22.87 33.68
C GLN A 948 -22.13 23.68 32.93
N LEU A 949 -22.88 23.01 32.06
CA LEU A 949 -24.00 23.60 31.33
C LEU A 949 -25.17 23.88 32.29
N PRO A 950 -25.82 25.07 32.25
CA PRO A 950 -26.98 25.36 33.08
C PRO A 950 -28.13 24.37 32.87
N ASN A 951 -28.60 23.73 33.95
CA ASN A 951 -29.67 22.71 33.91
C ASN A 951 -30.95 23.18 33.20
N LYS A 952 -31.27 24.47 33.31
CA LYS A 952 -32.42 25.09 32.65
C LYS A 952 -32.42 24.89 31.12
N ILE A 953 -31.23 24.84 30.49
CA ILE A 953 -31.10 24.61 29.04
C ILE A 953 -31.54 23.19 28.70
N ILE A 954 -31.09 22.20 29.47
CA ILE A 954 -31.44 20.79 29.27
C ILE A 954 -32.96 20.59 29.47
N GLU A 955 -33.53 21.23 30.49
CA GLU A 955 -34.97 21.21 30.74
C GLU A 955 -35.78 21.85 29.60
N SER A 956 -35.33 22.99 29.07
CA SER A 956 -35.98 23.65 27.93
C SER A 956 -35.88 22.81 26.65
N LEU A 957 -34.72 22.17 26.39
CA LEU A 957 -34.55 21.28 25.24
C LEU A 957 -35.41 20.00 25.37
N GLY A 958 -35.56 19.47 26.58
CA GLY A 958 -36.43 18.32 26.86
C GLY A 958 -37.93 18.56 26.63
N LYS A 959 -38.34 19.83 26.43
CA LYS A 959 -39.71 20.16 25.98
C LYS A 959 -39.87 20.08 24.46
N LEU A 960 -38.78 20.18 23.70
CA LEU A 960 -38.78 20.17 22.24
C LEU A 960 -38.41 18.82 21.66
N PHE A 961 -37.50 18.09 22.31
CA PHE A 961 -37.02 16.79 21.86
C PHE A 961 -37.44 15.69 22.83
N GLU A 962 -37.65 14.48 22.31
CA GLU A 962 -37.77 13.29 23.16
C GLU A 962 -36.45 13.02 23.90
N ASN A 963 -36.51 12.55 25.15
CA ASN A 963 -35.30 12.30 25.95
C ASN A 963 -34.28 11.35 25.28
N ASN A 964 -34.76 10.38 24.51
CA ASN A 964 -33.93 9.40 23.80
C ASN A 964 -33.64 9.79 22.34
N ALA A 965 -34.02 11.00 21.91
CA ALA A 965 -33.69 11.49 20.58
C ALA A 965 -32.16 11.53 20.39
N ARG A 966 -31.71 11.13 19.20
CA ARG A 966 -30.32 11.32 18.77
C ARG A 966 -30.22 12.73 18.21
N LEU A 967 -29.36 13.54 18.81
CA LEU A 967 -29.14 14.93 18.43
C LEU A 967 -27.71 15.11 17.91
N ILE A 968 -27.53 16.20 17.16
CA ILE A 968 -26.22 16.73 16.77
C ILE A 968 -26.10 18.16 17.30
N VAL A 969 -24.93 18.49 17.83
CA VAL A 969 -24.60 19.79 18.41
C VAL A 969 -23.60 20.45 17.47
N ARG A 970 -23.98 21.58 16.85
CA ARG A 970 -23.22 22.20 15.76
C ARG A 970 -22.81 23.62 16.11
N SER A 971 -21.58 24.00 15.74
CA SER A 971 -21.09 25.36 15.86
C SER A 971 -21.89 26.36 15.01
N SER A 972 -22.09 27.56 15.52
CA SER A 972 -22.58 28.72 14.76
C SER A 972 -21.98 30.01 15.35
N ALA A 973 -20.72 30.30 14.99
CA ALA A 973 -20.01 31.47 15.51
C ALA A 973 -20.34 32.77 14.75
N ASN A 974 -20.20 33.92 15.42
CA ASN A 974 -20.37 35.26 14.81
C ASN A 974 -19.25 35.65 13.83
N VAL A 975 -18.17 34.87 13.78
CA VAL A 975 -16.98 35.08 12.95
C VAL A 975 -16.89 34.07 11.79
N GLU A 976 -17.94 33.27 11.54
CA GLU A 976 -17.89 32.19 10.53
C GLU A 976 -17.86 32.68 9.05
N ASP A 977 -18.33 33.91 8.76
CA ASP A 977 -18.51 34.42 7.38
C ASP A 977 -17.88 35.80 7.13
N LEU A 978 -16.75 36.11 7.79
CA LEU A 978 -16.06 37.38 7.58
C LEU A 978 -15.27 37.37 6.26
N ALA A 979 -15.32 38.47 5.51
CA ALA A 979 -14.55 38.62 4.26
C ALA A 979 -13.05 38.40 4.51
N GLY A 980 -12.47 37.37 3.88
CA GLY A 980 -11.08 36.94 4.07
C GLY A 980 -10.88 35.78 5.06
N MET A 981 -11.95 35.22 5.63
CA MET A 981 -11.92 34.05 6.51
C MET A 981 -12.99 33.04 6.07
N SER A 982 -12.60 31.82 5.73
CA SER A 982 -13.58 30.76 5.42
C SER A 982 -13.72 29.82 6.60
N ALA A 983 -14.88 29.82 7.27
CA ALA A 983 -15.07 29.01 8.48
C ALA A 983 -15.79 27.67 8.24
N ALA A 984 -16.02 27.29 6.97
CA ALA A 984 -16.66 26.04 6.61
C ALA A 984 -15.81 24.84 7.08
N GLY A 985 -16.07 24.26 8.26
CA GLY A 985 -15.24 23.21 8.90
C GLY A 985 -14.11 23.74 9.80
N LEU A 986 -14.22 24.97 10.32
CA LEU A 986 -13.26 25.55 11.29
C LEU A 986 -13.54 25.16 12.74
N TYR A 987 -14.80 24.90 13.06
CA TYR A 987 -15.29 24.62 14.41
C TYR A 987 -16.01 23.28 14.46
N ASP A 988 -16.12 22.71 15.67
CA ASP A 988 -16.57 21.34 15.84
C ASP A 988 -18.09 21.17 15.69
N SER A 989 -18.49 19.97 15.28
CA SER A 989 -19.87 19.49 15.38
C SER A 989 -19.86 18.09 15.98
N ILE A 990 -20.59 17.89 17.07
CA ILE A 990 -20.59 16.64 17.84
C ILE A 990 -21.88 15.86 17.55
N PRO A 991 -21.81 14.75 16.80
CA PRO A 991 -22.97 13.92 16.48
C PRO A 991 -23.32 12.96 17.62
N ASN A 992 -24.50 12.34 17.50
CA ASN A 992 -24.93 11.21 18.33
C ASN A 992 -24.97 11.49 19.84
N VAL A 993 -25.44 12.67 20.23
CA VAL A 993 -25.67 13.01 21.64
C VAL A 993 -27.13 12.80 22.01
N THR A 994 -27.41 12.67 23.30
CA THR A 994 -28.77 12.44 23.81
C THR A 994 -28.98 13.20 25.11
N LEU A 995 -30.18 13.75 25.30
CA LEU A 995 -30.56 14.44 26.54
C LEU A 995 -30.73 13.47 27.72
N SER A 996 -30.94 12.18 27.46
CA SER A 996 -31.00 11.12 28.49
C SER A 996 -29.68 10.94 29.27
N ASN A 997 -28.56 11.43 28.71
CA ASN A 997 -27.27 11.53 29.39
C ASN A 997 -26.85 13.01 29.44
N PRO A 998 -27.32 13.78 30.44
CA PRO A 998 -27.03 15.20 30.58
C PRO A 998 -25.54 15.53 30.59
N ASP A 999 -24.72 14.69 31.22
CA ASP A 999 -23.27 14.90 31.30
C ASP A 999 -22.62 14.82 29.92
N ASN A 1000 -22.97 13.80 29.13
CA ASN A 1000 -22.46 13.65 27.77
C ASN A 1000 -22.94 14.80 26.86
N PHE A 1001 -24.21 15.20 26.97
CA PHE A 1001 -24.74 16.33 26.21
C PHE A 1001 -24.05 17.65 26.58
N GLY A 1002 -23.89 17.91 27.88
CA GLY A 1002 -23.18 19.10 28.39
C GLY A 1002 -21.73 19.14 27.91
N ASN A 1003 -21.03 18.01 27.99
CA ASN A 1003 -19.67 17.88 27.47
C ASN A 1003 -19.59 18.19 25.97
N ALA A 1004 -20.56 17.70 25.17
CA ALA A 1004 -20.60 17.98 23.74
C ALA A 1004 -20.81 19.48 23.43
N VAL A 1005 -21.68 20.17 24.17
CA VAL A 1005 -21.86 21.63 24.05
C VAL A 1005 -20.58 22.37 24.42
N CYS A 1006 -19.91 21.96 25.51
CA CYS A 1006 -18.67 22.58 25.95
C CYS A 1006 -17.51 22.32 24.97
N GLN A 1007 -17.47 21.16 24.31
CA GLN A 1007 -16.52 20.87 23.23
C GLN A 1007 -16.73 21.82 22.04
N VAL A 1008 -17.98 22.04 21.62
CA VAL A 1008 -18.29 23.00 20.54
C VAL A 1008 -17.86 24.43 20.93
N TRP A 1009 -18.07 24.84 22.18
CA TRP A 1009 -17.55 26.13 22.66
C TRP A 1009 -16.02 26.18 22.70
N ALA A 1010 -15.37 25.13 23.21
CA ALA A 1010 -13.92 25.02 23.28
C ALA A 1010 -13.28 25.07 21.87
N SER A 1011 -13.99 24.58 20.85
CA SER A 1011 -13.53 24.60 19.45
C SER A 1011 -13.21 26.02 18.94
N LEU A 1012 -13.80 27.07 19.56
CA LEU A 1012 -13.43 28.45 19.31
C LEU A 1012 -11.93 28.69 19.49
N TYR A 1013 -11.29 28.06 20.48
CA TYR A 1013 -9.92 28.35 20.90
C TYR A 1013 -8.93 27.25 20.53
N THR A 1014 -9.29 26.40 19.56
CA THR A 1014 -8.33 25.53 18.90
C THR A 1014 -7.21 26.39 18.30
N ARG A 1015 -5.99 25.86 18.28
CA ARG A 1015 -4.82 26.53 17.68
C ARG A 1015 -5.15 27.09 16.29
N ARG A 1016 -5.85 26.30 15.48
CA ARG A 1016 -6.27 26.66 14.13
C ARG A 1016 -7.19 27.87 14.15
N ALA A 1017 -8.33 27.81 14.84
CA ALA A 1017 -9.28 28.93 14.89
C ALA A 1017 -8.66 30.24 15.39
N VAL A 1018 -7.74 30.15 16.34
CA VAL A 1018 -6.99 31.31 16.85
C VAL A 1018 -6.10 31.91 15.76
N LEU A 1019 -5.35 31.08 15.03
CA LEU A 1019 -4.49 31.54 13.93
C LEU A 1019 -5.31 32.11 12.76
N SER A 1020 -6.41 31.47 12.38
CA SER A 1020 -7.33 31.96 11.34
C SER A 1020 -7.86 33.36 11.68
N ARG A 1021 -8.26 33.58 12.94
CA ARG A 1021 -8.72 34.89 13.40
C ARG A 1021 -7.59 35.92 13.46
N ARG A 1022 -6.40 35.55 13.95
CA ARG A 1022 -5.22 36.44 13.92
C ARG A 1022 -4.91 36.87 12.50
N PHE A 1023 -4.98 35.93 11.56
CA PHE A 1023 -4.76 36.17 10.14
C PHE A 1023 -5.79 37.16 9.55
N ALA A 1024 -7.07 36.98 9.88
CA ALA A 1024 -8.14 37.88 9.47
C ALA A 1024 -8.15 39.24 10.23
N GLY A 1025 -7.22 39.46 11.18
CA GLY A 1025 -7.18 40.66 12.01
C GLY A 1025 -8.35 40.76 13.00
N VAL A 1026 -8.94 39.63 13.37
CA VAL A 1026 -10.07 39.53 14.30
C VAL A 1026 -9.52 39.26 15.71
N PRO A 1027 -9.78 40.14 16.70
CA PRO A 1027 -9.42 39.87 18.09
C PRO A 1027 -10.09 38.59 18.60
N GLN A 1028 -9.36 37.78 19.36
CA GLN A 1028 -9.88 36.55 19.96
C GLN A 1028 -11.09 36.81 20.86
N LYS A 1029 -11.10 37.95 21.57
CA LYS A 1029 -12.22 38.38 22.43
C LYS A 1029 -13.49 38.79 21.66
N ALA A 1030 -13.41 38.99 20.36
CA ALA A 1030 -14.58 39.37 19.55
C ALA A 1030 -15.37 38.14 19.05
N ALA A 1031 -14.83 36.94 19.22
CA ALA A 1031 -15.47 35.70 18.81
C ALA A 1031 -16.44 35.20 19.89
N SER A 1032 -17.68 34.91 19.48
CA SER A 1032 -18.71 34.29 20.31
C SER A 1032 -19.32 33.11 19.56
N MET A 1033 -19.69 32.05 20.30
CA MET A 1033 -20.24 30.82 19.75
C MET A 1033 -21.67 30.59 20.23
N ALA A 1034 -22.60 30.50 19.29
CA ALA A 1034 -23.92 29.92 19.51
C ALA A 1034 -23.86 28.44 19.12
N VAL A 1035 -24.78 27.65 19.63
CA VAL A 1035 -24.82 26.21 19.41
C VAL A 1035 -26.17 25.80 18.86
N LEU A 1036 -26.16 25.28 17.63
CA LEU A 1036 -27.34 24.70 16.99
C LEU A 1036 -27.49 23.24 17.42
N VAL A 1037 -28.57 22.94 18.13
CA VAL A 1037 -28.94 21.58 18.54
C VAL A 1037 -30.03 21.10 17.58
N GLN A 1038 -29.79 20.01 16.88
CA GLN A 1038 -30.68 19.52 15.83
C GLN A 1038 -30.89 18.00 15.92
N GLU A 1039 -32.04 17.51 15.51
CA GLU A 1039 -32.27 16.07 15.33
C GLU A 1039 -31.24 15.48 14.34
N MET A 1040 -30.59 14.40 14.76
CA MET A 1040 -29.63 13.69 13.91
C MET A 1040 -30.37 12.64 13.07
N LEU A 1041 -30.28 12.78 11.76
CA LEU A 1041 -30.81 11.80 10.81
C LEU A 1041 -29.86 10.60 10.65
N SER A 1042 -30.41 9.46 10.26
CA SER A 1042 -29.65 8.27 9.84
C SER A 1042 -29.95 7.97 8.36
N PRO A 1043 -29.46 8.80 7.43
CA PRO A 1043 -29.79 8.68 6.02
C PRO A 1043 -29.11 7.46 5.38
N ASP A 1044 -29.76 6.88 4.38
CA ASP A 1044 -29.13 5.90 3.48
C ASP A 1044 -28.13 6.60 2.53
N LEU A 1045 -28.45 7.84 2.13
CA LEU A 1045 -27.65 8.70 1.25
C LEU A 1045 -27.65 10.15 1.76
N SER A 1046 -26.50 10.80 1.68
CA SER A 1046 -26.30 12.23 1.91
C SER A 1046 -25.85 12.92 0.62
N PHE A 1047 -26.03 14.23 0.52
CA PHE A 1047 -25.59 14.99 -0.66
C PHE A 1047 -25.18 16.42 -0.32
N VAL A 1048 -24.32 16.99 -1.17
CA VAL A 1048 -24.08 18.43 -1.28
C VAL A 1048 -24.51 18.85 -2.68
N LEU A 1049 -25.23 19.97 -2.78
CA LEU A 1049 -25.83 20.43 -4.04
C LEU A 1049 -25.50 21.90 -4.26
N HIS A 1050 -24.98 22.20 -5.45
CA HIS A 1050 -24.71 23.55 -5.93
C HIS A 1050 -25.69 23.88 -7.05
N THR A 1051 -26.37 25.01 -6.92
CA THR A 1051 -27.33 25.50 -7.93
C THR A 1051 -26.66 26.32 -9.03
N VAL A 1052 -25.33 26.33 -9.12
CA VAL A 1052 -24.54 26.93 -10.20
C VAL A 1052 -23.33 26.03 -10.31
N SER A 1053 -22.93 25.63 -11.53
CA SER A 1053 -21.76 24.77 -11.66
C SER A 1053 -20.53 25.46 -11.04
N PRO A 1054 -19.85 24.83 -10.08
CA PRO A 1054 -18.64 25.37 -9.48
C PRO A 1054 -17.43 25.37 -10.43
N THR A 1055 -17.51 24.64 -11.55
CA THR A 1055 -16.38 24.40 -12.45
C THR A 1055 -16.38 25.36 -13.63
N ASP A 1056 -17.53 25.54 -14.28
CA ASP A 1056 -17.69 26.42 -15.46
C ASP A 1056 -18.58 27.64 -15.20
N ASN A 1057 -19.15 27.76 -13.99
CA ASN A 1057 -20.05 28.83 -13.58
C ASN A 1057 -21.36 28.92 -14.41
N ASP A 1058 -21.82 27.80 -14.98
CA ASP A 1058 -23.12 27.74 -15.66
C ASP A 1058 -24.28 27.83 -14.65
N HIS A 1059 -25.10 28.87 -14.81
CA HIS A 1059 -26.28 29.12 -13.99
C HIS A 1059 -27.48 28.24 -14.36
N ASN A 1060 -27.43 27.50 -15.47
CA ASN A 1060 -28.49 26.59 -15.90
C ASN A 1060 -28.32 25.17 -15.36
N LEU A 1061 -27.14 24.84 -14.81
CA LEU A 1061 -26.84 23.52 -14.27
C LEU A 1061 -27.02 23.49 -12.74
N VAL A 1062 -27.41 22.32 -12.25
CA VAL A 1062 -27.33 21.92 -10.85
C VAL A 1062 -26.37 20.76 -10.77
N GLU A 1063 -25.38 20.88 -9.90
CA GLU A 1063 -24.43 19.81 -9.62
C GLU A 1063 -24.64 19.28 -8.20
N ALA A 1064 -24.65 17.97 -8.06
CA ALA A 1064 -24.76 17.30 -6.78
C ALA A 1064 -23.67 16.24 -6.62
N GLU A 1065 -23.06 16.19 -5.44
CA GLU A 1065 -22.23 15.08 -5.00
C GLU A 1065 -22.99 14.30 -3.93
N ILE A 1066 -23.14 12.98 -4.11
CA ILE A 1066 -23.94 12.09 -3.27
C ILE A 1066 -23.06 10.99 -2.68
N ALA A 1067 -23.17 10.73 -1.37
CA ALA A 1067 -22.43 9.68 -0.68
C ALA A 1067 -23.36 8.77 0.16
N PRO A 1068 -23.05 7.47 0.31
CA PRO A 1068 -23.76 6.60 1.23
C PRO A 1068 -23.59 7.00 2.70
N GLY A 1069 -24.66 6.88 3.48
CA GLY A 1069 -24.64 7.17 4.90
C GLY A 1069 -24.55 8.66 5.21
N LEU A 1070 -23.86 8.98 6.31
CA LEU A 1070 -23.67 10.33 6.80
C LEU A 1070 -22.75 11.15 5.86
N GLY A 1071 -22.86 12.48 5.93
CA GLY A 1071 -22.25 13.41 4.97
C GLY A 1071 -20.76 13.67 5.13
N GLU A 1072 -20.03 12.89 5.94
CA GLU A 1072 -18.60 13.13 6.22
C GLU A 1072 -17.76 13.02 4.95
N THR A 1073 -18.04 12.02 4.10
CA THR A 1073 -17.35 11.84 2.80
C THR A 1073 -17.49 13.06 1.90
N LEU A 1074 -18.57 13.83 2.05
CA LEU A 1074 -18.84 15.02 1.25
C LEU A 1074 -18.24 16.28 1.85
N ALA A 1075 -18.22 16.38 3.17
CA ALA A 1075 -17.78 17.58 3.89
C ALA A 1075 -16.26 17.60 4.15
N SER A 1076 -15.67 16.44 4.43
CA SER A 1076 -14.27 16.29 4.85
C SER A 1076 -13.45 15.50 3.82
N GLY A 1077 -12.13 15.62 3.86
CA GLY A 1077 -11.18 14.81 3.08
C GLY A 1077 -11.06 13.37 3.56
N THR A 1078 -12.09 12.87 4.27
CA THR A 1078 -12.17 11.47 4.69
C THR A 1078 -12.29 10.55 3.49
N ARG A 1079 -11.81 9.31 3.64
CA ARG A 1079 -11.75 8.35 2.54
C ARG A 1079 -13.14 8.00 2.01
N GLY A 1080 -13.37 8.32 0.74
CA GLY A 1080 -14.55 7.93 -0.03
C GLY A 1080 -14.66 8.78 -1.30
N THR A 1081 -15.33 8.27 -2.34
CA THR A 1081 -15.54 9.00 -3.59
C THR A 1081 -17.06 9.15 -3.78
N PRO A 1082 -17.61 10.37 -3.75
CA PRO A 1082 -19.05 10.55 -3.96
C PRO A 1082 -19.42 10.35 -5.43
N TRP A 1083 -20.69 10.02 -5.67
CA TRP A 1083 -21.26 10.08 -7.01
C TRP A 1083 -21.48 11.54 -7.40
N ARG A 1084 -20.98 11.95 -8.56
CA ARG A 1084 -21.23 13.28 -9.12
C ARG A 1084 -22.35 13.22 -10.16
N LEU A 1085 -23.28 14.13 -10.04
CA LEU A 1085 -24.42 14.28 -10.93
C LEU A 1085 -24.49 15.73 -11.38
N SER A 1086 -24.71 15.94 -12.67
CA SER A 1086 -25.09 17.23 -13.23
C SER A 1086 -26.48 17.12 -13.84
N SER A 1087 -27.27 18.19 -13.80
CA SER A 1087 -28.58 18.23 -14.43
C SER A 1087 -28.98 19.65 -14.79
N GLY A 1088 -29.50 19.85 -16.00
CA GLY A 1088 -30.13 21.10 -16.40
C GLY A 1088 -31.35 21.41 -15.54
N LYS A 1089 -31.40 22.60 -14.95
CA LYS A 1089 -32.46 23.04 -14.02
C LYS A 1089 -33.87 22.96 -14.60
N PHE A 1090 -33.98 23.16 -15.91
CA PHE A 1090 -35.27 23.39 -16.58
C PHE A 1090 -35.70 22.22 -17.47
N ASP A 1091 -34.75 21.56 -18.11
CA ASP A 1091 -35.00 20.46 -19.04
C ASP A 1091 -34.64 19.09 -18.46
N GLY A 1092 -33.90 19.06 -17.33
CA GLY A 1092 -33.39 17.83 -16.73
C GLY A 1092 -32.32 17.15 -17.58
N VAL A 1093 -31.81 17.82 -18.62
CA VAL A 1093 -30.78 17.30 -19.52
C VAL A 1093 -29.44 17.83 -19.03
N GLY A 1094 -28.52 16.93 -18.67
CA GLY A 1094 -27.19 17.28 -18.15
C GLY A 1094 -26.34 16.05 -17.95
#